data_AF-A0A819VDC6-F1
#
_entry.id   AF-A0A819VDC6-F1
#
_cell.length_a   1.000
_cell.length_b   1.000
_cell.length_c   1.000
_cell.angle_alpha   90.00
_cell.angle_beta   90.00
_cell.angle_gamma   90.00
#
_symmetry.space_group_name_H-M   'P 1'
#
loop_
_entity.id
_entity.type
_entity.pdbx_description
1 polymer ?
#
loop_
_entity_poly.entity_id
_entity_poly.type
_entity_poly.pdbx_seq_one_letter_code
_entity_poly.pdbx_strand_id
1 'polypeptide(L)'
;WYMITFSHQYQRWAKSNIQCHINGQLVSTAYFPWSIESGDIFDKCYIGCTPDHNDLTSFSGQLSTFYLFSLYLEPLIVQGLYILGPAYRNQFKFENESAHMLTDAQRKAMYDGKLMNSIVFNYNPVSCDEQLVLQAGPKTNISHFVHNAHAQMLSNVRSVVTHSIYSTSHSIGGVQVFFPLFEQLDHQQIDESINYDVCSILLFTLCELIERSYTIQHQMLSSKGFLMIGYYLEKSSKQHINMDALNSLISLITFFIKGQSKNSPILLKQLFTQIFFNPSIWINCSVPIQMRLYTYLATEFVAYNETYQSIQPISGIIQTLHTLKYFYWIVEPSNRNGYQSKIMDNNRPTREQIIEIRCYMLLYMKQLVISSPGTQEEELQAILNYLHTINEDENLPDVLDLVVSLMSEHPKTMVPAFDRRQGLRTVFKLLASNKEAIRLQALKLLGFFLQRSTVKRKTDTMQPHNLFSLLADRLLLHPNGFTMSTYNILFEILVEKVSGPVVEKRSVEITSDWKIENPTMIKVIATLLRNSPDNIHLYDIKSRFLDDMILLSSASRENRRVILQISVWQEYLLGLAYVYPSNDQQIAVTDRVFELLKILLHHAIKFEFGGWRVWIDTLSILHGRITKEDYYRKINKMVENMKDDEEYDQKTPTASGSETPIDGQSVTTMTSMLIDLLIIDNTI
;
A
#
# COMPACT_ATOMS: atom_id res chain seq x y z
N TRP A 1 44.85 6.92 15.12
CA TRP A 1 45.16 6.30 16.41
C TRP A 1 45.41 4.82 16.18
N TYR A 2 46.28 4.18 16.97
CA TYR A 2 46.55 2.75 16.86
C TYR A 2 46.24 2.08 18.19
N MET A 3 45.53 0.95 18.16
CA MET A 3 45.42 0.07 19.33
C MET A 3 46.42 -1.05 19.16
N ILE A 4 47.32 -1.20 20.13
CA ILE A 4 48.27 -2.31 20.18
C ILE A 4 47.90 -3.18 21.37
N THR A 5 47.65 -4.46 21.12
CA THR A 5 47.32 -5.42 22.18
C THR A 5 48.25 -6.62 22.09
N PHE A 6 48.99 -6.86 23.16
CA PHE A 6 49.76 -8.08 23.34
C PHE A 6 48.98 -9.03 24.23
N SER A 7 48.67 -10.22 23.72
CA SER A 7 47.93 -11.25 24.46
C SER A 7 48.82 -12.48 24.60
N HIS A 8 49.13 -12.85 25.85
CA HIS A 8 49.97 -14.00 26.15
C HIS A 8 49.10 -15.20 26.53
N GLN A 9 49.09 -16.22 25.68
CA GLN A 9 48.45 -17.50 25.99
C GLN A 9 49.47 -18.44 26.63
N TYR A 10 49.42 -18.50 27.95
CA TYR A 10 50.25 -19.42 28.72
C TYR A 10 49.83 -20.88 28.49
N GLN A 11 50.81 -21.73 28.20
CA GLN A 11 50.63 -23.18 28.14
C GLN A 11 51.73 -23.88 28.93
N ARG A 12 51.34 -24.57 30.01
CA ARG A 12 52.30 -25.24 30.92
C ARG A 12 53.05 -26.40 30.28
N TRP A 13 52.39 -27.14 29.39
CA TRP A 13 52.90 -28.38 28.80
C TRP A 13 53.23 -28.24 27.30
N ALA A 14 53.24 -27.02 26.77
CA ALA A 14 53.51 -26.72 25.37
C ALA A 14 54.20 -25.34 25.25
N LYS A 15 54.51 -24.92 24.02
CA LYS A 15 55.05 -23.58 23.79
C LYS A 15 53.96 -22.55 24.06
N SER A 16 54.24 -21.62 24.97
CA SER A 16 53.36 -20.46 25.17
C SER A 16 53.42 -19.57 23.93
N ASN A 17 52.33 -18.87 23.63
CA ASN A 17 52.30 -17.96 22.48
C ASN A 17 51.96 -16.53 22.91
N ILE A 18 52.58 -15.57 22.23
CA ILE A 18 52.27 -14.15 22.37
C ILE A 18 51.73 -13.68 21.03
N GLN A 19 50.52 -13.13 21.08
CA GLN A 19 49.81 -12.59 19.93
C GLN A 19 49.85 -11.07 19.98
N CYS A 20 50.35 -10.47 18.91
CA CYS A 20 50.32 -9.04 18.69
C CYS A 20 49.14 -8.70 17.78
N HIS A 21 48.20 -7.93 18.31
CA HIS A 21 47.08 -7.39 17.58
C HIS A 21 47.27 -5.89 17.36
N ILE A 22 46.98 -5.44 16.14
CA ILE A 22 46.93 -4.02 15.79
C ILE A 22 45.52 -3.71 15.30
N ASN A 23 44.91 -2.66 15.87
CA ASN A 23 43.58 -2.18 15.48
C ASN A 23 42.49 -3.26 15.50
N GLY A 24 42.52 -4.15 16.50
CA GLY A 24 41.54 -5.22 16.65
C GLY A 24 41.84 -6.48 15.82
N GLN A 25 42.90 -6.48 15.01
CA GLN A 25 43.26 -7.59 14.13
C GLN A 25 44.58 -8.24 14.55
N LEU A 26 44.66 -9.57 14.48
CA LEU A 26 45.90 -10.31 14.73
C LEU A 26 46.91 -10.05 13.60
N VAL A 27 48.09 -9.55 13.95
CA VAL A 27 49.15 -9.23 12.98
C VAL A 27 50.31 -10.21 13.07
N SER A 28 50.66 -10.68 14.27
CA SER A 28 51.77 -11.61 14.46
C SER A 28 51.57 -12.49 15.67
N THR A 29 52.07 -13.73 15.59
CA THR A 29 52.09 -14.69 16.69
C THR A 29 53.51 -15.21 16.86
N ALA A 30 54.06 -15.06 18.05
CA ALA A 30 55.37 -15.59 18.42
C ALA A 30 55.21 -16.71 19.44
N TYR A 31 56.01 -17.78 19.31
CA TYR A 31 55.99 -18.93 20.21
C TYR A 31 57.27 -18.96 21.03
N PHE A 32 57.12 -19.08 22.35
CA PHE A 32 58.23 -19.10 23.28
C PHE A 32 58.22 -20.41 24.08
N PRO A 33 59.38 -21.07 24.26
CA PRO A 33 59.50 -22.11 25.27
C PRO A 33 59.33 -21.48 26.65
N TRP A 34 58.58 -22.13 27.55
CA TRP A 34 58.47 -21.67 28.93
C TRP A 34 59.83 -21.76 29.61
N SER A 35 60.41 -20.60 29.98
CA SER A 35 61.63 -20.53 30.77
C SER A 35 61.29 -20.53 32.26
N ILE A 36 61.91 -21.44 33.02
CA ILE A 36 61.88 -21.43 34.49
C ILE A 36 62.74 -20.26 34.97
N GLU A 37 62.11 -19.33 35.68
CA GLU A 37 62.65 -18.19 36.45
C GLU A 37 64.14 -17.84 36.25
N SER A 38 64.43 -16.72 35.59
CA SER A 38 65.56 -15.91 36.02
C SER A 38 65.12 -15.23 37.32
N GLY A 39 65.91 -15.36 38.40
CA GLY A 39 65.61 -14.84 39.75
C GLY A 39 65.57 -13.31 39.85
N ASP A 40 65.24 -12.63 38.76
CA ASP A 40 65.16 -11.19 38.65
C ASP A 40 63.86 -10.71 39.30
N ILE A 41 64.01 -9.87 40.32
CA ILE A 41 62.88 -9.23 40.99
C ILE A 41 62.49 -8.01 40.15
N PHE A 42 61.37 -8.07 39.43
CA PHE A 42 60.80 -6.92 38.73
C PHE A 42 60.04 -6.03 39.72
N ASP A 43 60.74 -5.08 40.33
CA ASP A 43 60.19 -4.12 41.31
C ASP A 43 59.53 -2.89 40.66
N LYS A 44 59.87 -2.61 39.39
CA LYS A 44 59.37 -1.46 38.61
C LYS A 44 58.91 -1.87 37.22
N CYS A 45 57.89 -1.18 36.72
CA CYS A 45 57.38 -1.33 35.35
C CYS A 45 57.43 0.03 34.66
N TYR A 46 58.04 0.08 33.47
CA TYR A 46 58.13 1.28 32.64
C TYR A 46 57.22 1.12 31.43
N ILE A 47 56.41 2.15 31.15
CA ILE A 47 55.49 2.17 30.00
C ILE A 47 56.02 3.19 29.00
N GLY A 48 56.30 2.74 27.77
CA GLY A 48 56.80 3.62 26.70
C GLY A 48 58.25 4.08 26.88
N CYS A 49 59.01 3.51 27.82
CA CYS A 49 60.41 3.83 28.07
C CYS A 49 61.14 2.60 28.61
N THR A 50 62.46 2.54 28.44
CA THR A 50 63.33 1.52 29.05
C THR A 50 63.83 1.98 30.43
N PRO A 51 64.27 1.06 31.31
CA PRO A 51 64.80 1.42 32.63
C PRO A 51 65.96 2.42 32.59
N ASP A 52 66.74 2.41 31.49
CA ASP A 52 67.90 3.27 31.30
C ASP A 52 67.55 4.72 30.91
N HIS A 53 66.25 5.04 30.75
CA HIS A 53 65.75 6.37 30.38
C HIS A 53 66.44 6.96 29.14
N ASN A 54 66.73 6.12 28.14
CA ASN A 54 67.37 6.56 26.91
C ASN A 54 66.34 7.25 25.99
N ASP A 55 66.55 8.54 25.73
CA ASP A 55 65.68 9.36 24.86
C ASP A 55 65.55 8.80 23.44
N LEU A 56 66.57 8.09 22.94
CA LEU A 56 66.55 7.48 21.60
C LEU A 56 65.64 6.24 21.50
N THR A 57 65.35 5.58 22.63
CA THR A 57 64.51 4.38 22.69
C THR A 57 63.15 4.64 23.37
N SER A 58 62.92 5.87 23.80
CA SER A 58 61.68 6.27 24.46
C SER A 58 60.60 6.61 23.45
N PHE A 59 59.36 6.23 23.75
CA PHE A 59 58.21 6.53 22.92
C PHE A 59 57.94 8.03 22.92
N SER A 60 57.93 8.63 21.73
CA SER A 60 57.52 10.02 21.52
C SER A 60 56.16 10.05 20.82
N GLY A 61 55.13 10.47 21.54
CA GLY A 61 53.75 10.52 21.04
C GLY A 61 52.71 10.67 22.14
N GLN A 62 51.44 10.45 21.77
CA GLN A 62 50.32 10.46 22.70
C GLN A 62 49.90 9.03 23.04
N LEU A 63 49.85 8.70 24.33
CA LEU A 63 49.28 7.45 24.83
C LEU A 63 47.86 7.72 25.33
N SER A 64 46.96 6.78 25.05
CA SER A 64 45.62 6.79 25.63
C SER A 64 45.54 5.88 26.85
N THR A 65 44.32 5.50 27.26
CA THR A 65 44.08 4.56 28.35
C THR A 65 44.88 3.27 28.16
N PHE A 66 45.58 2.86 29.23
CA PHE A 66 46.43 1.69 29.27
C PHE A 66 45.86 0.67 30.25
N TYR A 67 45.53 -0.52 29.73
CA TYR A 67 44.96 -1.62 30.49
C TYR A 67 45.95 -2.78 30.57
N LEU A 68 46.04 -3.40 31.75
CA LEU A 68 46.62 -4.75 31.90
C LEU A 68 45.57 -5.68 32.47
N PHE A 69 45.40 -6.82 31.82
CA PHE A 69 44.48 -7.87 32.25
C PHE A 69 45.26 -9.12 32.66
N SER A 70 44.78 -9.81 33.68
CA SER A 70 45.32 -11.09 34.14
C SER A 70 44.82 -12.29 33.34
N LEU A 71 43.94 -12.07 32.34
CA LEU A 71 43.49 -13.09 31.40
C LEU A 71 44.10 -12.92 30.01
N TYR A 72 44.13 -14.02 29.26
CA TYR A 72 44.32 -14.00 27.82
C TYR A 72 43.13 -13.31 27.13
N LEU A 73 43.39 -12.25 26.37
CA LEU A 73 42.36 -11.56 25.60
C LEU A 73 42.09 -12.31 24.30
N GLU A 74 40.87 -12.82 24.16
CA GLU A 74 40.40 -13.45 22.92
C GLU A 74 40.24 -12.41 21.79
N PRO A 75 40.45 -12.78 20.52
CA PRO A 75 40.33 -11.85 19.39
C PRO A 75 39.01 -11.08 19.33
N LEU A 76 37.89 -11.70 19.76
CA LEU A 76 36.58 -11.05 19.83
C LEU A 76 36.56 -9.86 20.81
N ILE A 77 37.20 -10.02 21.98
CA ILE A 77 37.34 -8.96 22.98
C ILE A 77 38.29 -7.88 22.46
N VAL A 78 39.41 -8.27 21.84
CA VAL A 78 40.36 -7.32 21.24
C VAL A 78 39.70 -6.45 20.17
N GLN A 79 38.89 -7.04 19.30
CA GLN A 79 38.11 -6.28 18.32
C GLN A 79 37.08 -5.36 18.99
N GLY A 80 36.41 -5.83 20.05
CA GLY A 80 35.49 -5.01 20.83
C GLY A 80 36.16 -3.79 21.48
N LEU A 81 37.35 -3.97 22.07
CA LEU A 81 38.17 -2.89 22.64
C LEU A 81 38.54 -1.84 21.58
N TYR A 82 38.86 -2.27 20.35
CA TYR A 82 39.13 -1.33 19.26
C TYR A 82 37.89 -0.51 18.90
N ILE A 83 36.70 -1.13 18.87
CA ILE A 83 35.44 -0.43 18.54
C ILE A 83 35.08 0.61 19.62
N LEU A 84 35.39 0.35 20.89
CA LEU A 84 35.20 1.30 21.98
C LEU A 84 36.04 2.58 21.82
N GLY A 85 37.08 2.53 21.00
CA GLY A 85 37.88 3.67 20.62
C GLY A 85 38.88 4.12 21.69
N PRO A 86 39.77 5.06 21.35
CA PRO A 86 40.86 5.48 22.21
C PRO A 86 40.37 6.21 23.47
N ALA A 87 39.17 6.80 23.45
CA ALA A 87 38.64 7.57 24.57
C ALA A 87 37.98 6.70 25.68
N TYR A 88 37.88 5.37 25.47
CA TYR A 88 37.29 4.49 26.47
C TYR A 88 38.18 4.40 27.71
N ARG A 89 37.56 4.57 28.89
CA ARG A 89 38.25 4.68 30.19
C ARG A 89 37.59 3.90 31.33
N ASN A 90 36.52 3.17 31.04
CA ASN A 90 35.69 2.53 32.05
C ASN A 90 36.19 1.11 32.40
N GLN A 91 35.50 0.45 33.32
CA GLN A 91 35.92 -0.80 33.94
C GLN A 91 35.21 -2.05 33.38
N PHE A 92 34.38 -1.89 32.34
CA PHE A 92 33.57 -2.97 31.76
C PHE A 92 32.55 -3.54 32.75
N LYS A 93 32.02 -2.70 33.65
CA LYS A 93 31.08 -3.13 34.70
C LYS A 93 29.64 -3.14 34.18
N PHE A 94 29.26 -2.16 33.37
CA PHE A 94 27.93 -2.04 32.79
C PHE A 94 27.97 -1.90 31.27
N GLU A 95 27.05 -2.56 30.57
CA GLU A 95 26.94 -2.50 29.11
C GLU A 95 26.76 -1.06 28.56
N ASN A 96 26.15 -0.18 29.36
CA ASN A 96 25.86 1.20 28.98
C ASN A 96 27.03 2.17 29.23
N GLU A 97 28.20 1.67 29.61
CA GLU A 97 29.39 2.48 29.88
C GLU A 97 29.97 3.15 28.62
N SER A 98 29.68 2.63 27.44
CA SER A 98 30.14 3.21 26.18
C SER A 98 28.98 3.74 25.37
N ALA A 99 29.20 4.88 24.71
CA ALA A 99 28.28 5.38 23.70
C ALA A 99 28.32 4.51 22.43
N HIS A 100 29.45 3.82 22.17
CA HIS A 100 29.68 3.07 20.95
C HIS A 100 28.82 1.80 20.87
N MET A 101 28.38 1.47 19.65
CA MET A 101 27.58 0.27 19.40
C MET A 101 28.48 -0.95 19.18
N LEU A 102 28.34 -1.94 20.06
CA LEU A 102 28.99 -3.26 19.97
C LEU A 102 28.00 -4.33 19.51
N THR A 103 28.49 -5.35 18.82
CA THR A 103 27.68 -6.54 18.47
C THR A 103 27.25 -7.30 19.74
N ASP A 104 26.18 -8.09 19.67
CA ASP A 104 25.70 -8.85 20.82
C ASP A 104 26.74 -9.86 21.36
N ALA A 105 27.51 -10.48 20.46
CA ALA A 105 28.60 -11.38 20.83
C ALA A 105 29.71 -10.64 21.59
N GLN A 106 30.15 -9.48 21.09
CA GLN A 106 31.16 -8.66 21.76
C GLN A 106 30.67 -8.13 23.11
N ARG A 107 29.40 -7.69 23.18
CA ARG A 107 28.82 -7.18 24.42
C ARG A 107 28.79 -8.25 25.50
N LYS A 108 28.32 -9.45 25.16
CA LYS A 108 28.29 -10.59 26.08
C LYS A 108 29.71 -11.00 26.53
N ALA A 109 30.69 -10.97 25.63
CA ALA A 109 32.07 -11.31 25.95
C ALA A 109 32.77 -10.27 26.85
N MET A 110 32.43 -8.98 26.72
CA MET A 110 33.10 -7.91 27.47
C MET A 110 32.44 -7.58 28.81
N TYR A 111 31.12 -7.75 28.93
CA TYR A 111 30.34 -7.33 30.10
C TYR A 111 29.78 -8.50 30.94
N ASP A 112 30.30 -9.73 30.79
CA ASP A 112 29.96 -10.88 31.66
C ASP A 112 30.62 -10.82 33.05
N GLY A 113 31.38 -9.77 33.33
CA GLY A 113 32.13 -9.55 34.57
C GLY A 113 33.53 -10.17 34.60
N LYS A 114 33.87 -11.12 33.71
CA LYS A 114 35.21 -11.73 33.69
C LYS A 114 36.28 -10.71 33.32
N LEU A 115 36.01 -9.89 32.30
CA LEU A 115 36.95 -8.86 31.85
C LEU A 115 37.20 -7.83 32.96
N MET A 116 36.14 -7.33 33.62
CA MET A 116 36.24 -6.44 34.77
C MET A 116 37.09 -7.04 35.90
N ASN A 117 36.81 -8.29 36.30
CA ASN A 117 37.50 -8.97 37.39
C ASN A 117 38.97 -9.28 37.09
N SER A 118 39.35 -9.29 35.81
CA SER A 118 40.72 -9.55 35.37
C SER A 118 41.60 -8.29 35.30
N ILE A 119 41.03 -7.09 35.48
CA ILE A 119 41.83 -5.85 35.42
C ILE A 119 42.85 -5.83 36.55
N VAL A 120 44.13 -5.82 36.19
CA VAL A 120 45.28 -5.66 37.11
C VAL A 120 45.48 -4.17 37.40
N PHE A 121 45.54 -3.35 36.35
CA PHE A 121 45.50 -1.90 36.47
C PHE A 121 44.84 -1.28 35.23
N ASN A 122 44.35 -0.06 35.42
CA ASN A 122 43.82 0.81 34.39
C ASN A 122 44.35 2.22 34.66
N TYR A 123 45.19 2.73 33.77
CA TYR A 123 45.69 4.11 33.82
C TYR A 123 45.09 4.89 32.67
N ASN A 124 44.41 6.00 32.96
CA ASN A 124 43.83 6.84 31.93
C ASN A 124 44.38 8.27 32.03
N PRO A 125 44.57 8.99 30.90
CA PRO A 125 45.14 10.34 30.91
C PRO A 125 44.31 11.39 31.66
N VAL A 126 43.02 11.14 31.93
CA VAL A 126 42.12 12.10 32.58
C VAL A 126 42.16 11.97 34.11
N SER A 127 42.60 10.83 34.63
CA SER A 127 42.72 10.56 36.06
C SER A 127 44.15 10.84 36.53
N CYS A 128 44.60 12.09 36.41
CA CYS A 128 45.91 12.51 36.90
C CYS A 128 45.76 13.51 38.07
N ASP A 129 46.69 13.42 39.02
CA ASP A 129 46.90 14.40 40.08
C ASP A 129 48.36 14.86 40.01
N GLU A 130 48.58 16.08 39.54
CA GLU A 130 49.91 16.63 39.22
C GLU A 130 50.77 15.69 38.34
N GLN A 131 51.77 15.03 38.93
CA GLN A 131 52.68 14.08 38.27
C GLN A 131 52.24 12.61 38.42
N LEU A 132 51.16 12.34 39.14
CA LEU A 132 50.66 10.98 39.38
C LEU A 132 49.50 10.66 38.44
N VAL A 133 49.54 9.49 37.80
CA VAL A 133 48.42 8.89 37.09
C VAL A 133 47.74 7.90 38.03
N LEU A 134 46.50 8.21 38.40
CA LEU A 134 45.72 7.44 39.34
C LEU A 134 45.30 6.10 38.74
N GLN A 135 45.28 5.08 39.58
CA GLN A 135 44.82 3.75 39.21
C GLN A 135 43.29 3.77 39.23
N ALA A 136 42.69 3.51 38.08
CA ALA A 136 41.24 3.55 37.87
C ALA A 136 40.65 2.15 37.71
N GLY A 137 41.27 1.13 38.30
CA GLY A 137 40.77 -0.24 38.29
C GLY A 137 39.68 -0.50 39.33
N PRO A 138 38.96 -1.63 39.27
CA PRO A 138 37.97 -1.99 40.28
C PRO A 138 38.64 -2.19 41.66
N LYS A 139 38.14 -1.50 42.69
CA LYS A 139 38.64 -1.63 44.07
C LYS A 139 38.45 -3.03 44.68
N THR A 140 37.57 -3.84 44.09
CA THR A 140 37.28 -5.22 44.50
C THR A 140 38.32 -6.23 44.02
N ASN A 141 39.15 -5.87 43.03
CA ASN A 141 40.17 -6.78 42.51
C ASN A 141 41.37 -6.82 43.47
N ILE A 142 42.08 -7.95 43.49
CA ILE A 142 43.28 -8.13 44.30
C ILE A 142 44.34 -7.15 43.81
N SER A 143 44.90 -6.33 44.72
CA SER A 143 46.03 -5.48 44.37
C SER A 143 47.29 -6.32 44.16
N HIS A 144 47.90 -6.17 43.00
CA HIS A 144 49.21 -6.74 42.69
C HIS A 144 50.38 -5.84 43.15
N PHE A 145 50.07 -4.63 43.64
CA PHE A 145 51.06 -3.66 44.12
C PHE A 145 51.18 -3.72 45.65
N VAL A 146 52.42 -3.75 46.14
CA VAL A 146 52.74 -3.82 47.58
C VAL A 146 52.65 -2.45 48.26
N HIS A 147 53.06 -1.38 47.58
CA HIS A 147 53.14 -0.03 48.16
C HIS A 147 52.24 0.99 47.48
N ASN A 148 52.47 1.25 46.18
CA ASN A 148 51.71 2.24 45.43
C ASN A 148 51.26 1.64 44.09
N ALA A 149 49.96 1.75 43.82
CA ALA A 149 49.36 1.31 42.57
C ALA A 149 49.21 2.44 41.55
N HIS A 150 49.57 3.68 41.91
CA HIS A 150 49.57 4.83 41.00
C HIS A 150 50.86 4.88 40.17
N ALA A 151 50.76 5.28 38.91
CA ALA A 151 51.92 5.46 38.05
C ALA A 151 52.47 6.88 38.16
N GLN A 152 53.79 7.04 38.04
CA GLN A 152 54.44 8.35 38.06
C GLN A 152 54.77 8.79 36.63
N MET A 153 54.38 10.01 36.25
CA MET A 153 54.74 10.61 34.96
C MET A 153 56.22 11.00 34.95
N LEU A 154 56.94 10.55 33.93
CA LEU A 154 58.33 10.95 33.70
C LEU A 154 58.41 12.41 33.22
N SER A 155 59.59 13.01 33.31
CA SER A 155 59.86 14.35 32.78
C SER A 155 59.47 14.43 31.31
N ASN A 156 58.80 15.52 30.92
CA ASN A 156 58.24 15.78 29.57
C ASN A 156 56.95 15.05 29.22
N VAL A 157 56.37 14.26 30.13
CA VAL A 157 55.02 13.71 29.98
C VAL A 157 53.99 14.69 30.56
N ARG A 158 52.92 14.95 29.81
CA ARG A 158 51.79 15.78 30.26
C ARG A 158 50.46 15.15 29.89
N SER A 159 49.45 15.32 30.75
CA SER A 159 48.07 14.94 30.43
C SER A 159 47.50 15.86 29.34
N VAL A 160 46.79 15.27 28.37
CA VAL A 160 46.05 15.97 27.33
C VAL A 160 44.61 15.45 27.37
N VAL A 161 43.65 16.33 27.67
CA VAL A 161 42.22 16.00 27.74
C VAL A 161 41.49 16.66 26.59
N THR A 162 40.88 15.84 25.72
CA THR A 162 39.98 16.31 24.65
C THR A 162 38.53 16.07 25.07
N HIS A 163 37.71 17.12 25.14
CA HIS A 163 36.28 16.99 25.36
C HIS A 163 35.57 16.71 24.03
N SER A 164 34.86 15.58 23.94
CA SER A 164 34.06 15.25 22.76
C SER A 164 32.73 16.01 22.78
N ILE A 165 32.16 16.29 21.60
CA ILE A 165 30.82 16.90 21.49
C ILE A 165 29.78 16.09 22.28
N TYR A 166 29.89 14.75 22.28
CA TYR A 166 29.05 13.87 23.10
C TYR A 166 29.16 14.16 24.60
N SER A 167 30.38 14.29 25.11
CA SER A 167 30.62 14.63 26.51
C SER A 167 30.09 16.01 26.87
N THR A 168 30.29 16.98 25.98
CA THR A 168 29.86 18.36 26.19
C THR A 168 28.33 18.47 26.16
N SER A 169 27.68 17.81 25.20
CA SER A 169 26.23 17.70 25.14
C SER A 169 25.67 17.02 26.38
N HIS A 170 26.24 15.90 26.82
CA HIS A 170 25.83 15.23 28.05
C HIS A 170 25.95 16.13 29.28
N SER A 171 27.04 16.88 29.40
CA SER A 171 27.28 17.83 30.50
C SER A 171 26.31 19.02 30.51
N ILE A 172 25.76 19.42 29.36
CA ILE A 172 24.83 20.55 29.24
C ILE A 172 23.36 20.11 29.39
N GLY A 173 23.06 18.81 29.41
CA GLY A 173 21.70 18.28 29.58
C GLY A 173 21.30 17.14 28.62
N GLY A 174 22.24 16.65 27.81
CA GLY A 174 22.03 15.56 26.85
C GLY A 174 21.31 16.00 25.57
N VAL A 175 20.68 15.05 24.88
CA VAL A 175 20.01 15.31 23.59
C VAL A 175 18.84 16.29 23.71
N GLN A 176 18.28 16.44 24.91
CA GLN A 176 17.13 17.32 25.16
C GLN A 176 17.43 18.80 24.89
N VAL A 177 18.71 19.19 24.94
CA VAL A 177 19.18 20.56 24.64
C VAL A 177 18.87 20.96 23.20
N PHE A 178 18.74 20.00 22.28
CA PHE A 178 18.40 20.30 20.88
C PHE A 178 16.92 20.62 20.67
N PHE A 179 15.99 20.15 21.51
CA PHE A 179 14.56 20.31 21.24
C PHE A 179 14.07 21.77 21.25
N PRO A 180 14.50 22.64 22.19
CA PRO A 180 14.15 24.06 22.15
C PRO A 180 14.62 24.78 20.88
N LEU A 181 15.66 24.27 20.19
CA LEU A 181 16.12 24.86 18.93
C LEU A 181 15.11 24.63 17.79
N PHE A 182 14.33 23.55 17.84
CA PHE A 182 13.24 23.33 16.89
C PHE A 182 12.05 24.27 17.11
N GLU A 183 11.87 24.78 18.32
CA GLU A 183 10.86 25.80 18.62
C GLU A 183 11.23 27.17 18.00
N GLN A 184 12.53 27.40 17.78
CA GLN A 184 13.08 28.68 17.30
C GLN A 184 13.39 28.68 15.80
N LEU A 185 12.85 27.74 15.02
CA LEU A 185 13.13 27.67 13.58
C LEU A 185 12.72 28.94 12.84
N ASP A 186 11.56 29.50 13.17
CA ASP A 186 11.05 30.72 12.55
C ASP A 186 11.64 32.02 13.16
N HIS A 187 12.74 31.91 13.93
CA HIS A 187 13.36 33.09 14.54
C HIS A 187 13.95 34.01 13.47
N GLN A 188 13.51 35.26 13.48
CA GLN A 188 14.02 36.30 12.59
C GLN A 188 15.40 36.75 13.05
N GLN A 189 16.34 36.79 12.11
CA GLN A 189 17.67 37.34 12.32
C GLN A 189 17.63 38.87 12.43
N ILE A 190 18.79 39.49 12.72
CA ILE A 190 18.92 40.94 12.88
C ILE A 190 18.49 41.69 11.60
N ASP A 191 18.64 41.07 10.43
CA ASP A 191 18.24 41.58 9.13
C ASP A 191 16.79 41.20 8.75
N GLU A 192 16.00 40.72 9.71
CA GLU A 192 14.62 40.22 9.55
C GLU A 192 14.48 38.99 8.64
N SER A 193 15.60 38.41 8.19
CA SER A 193 15.58 37.17 7.39
C SER A 193 15.40 35.93 8.28
N ILE A 194 14.77 34.89 7.72
CA ILE A 194 14.64 33.58 8.37
C ILE A 194 15.56 32.60 7.62
N ASN A 195 16.46 31.94 8.34
CA ASN A 195 17.32 30.92 7.75
C ASN A 195 16.62 29.56 7.75
N TYR A 196 16.19 29.13 6.58
CA TYR A 196 15.45 27.88 6.43
C TYR A 196 16.31 26.61 6.55
N ASP A 197 17.65 26.70 6.46
CA ASP A 197 18.56 25.55 6.50
C ASP A 197 18.83 25.03 7.93
N VAL A 198 18.46 25.80 8.96
CA VAL A 198 18.68 25.45 10.37
C VAL A 198 18.04 24.11 10.71
N CYS A 199 16.84 23.83 10.20
CA CYS A 199 16.15 22.57 10.44
C CYS A 199 16.92 21.37 9.89
N SER A 200 17.39 21.45 8.64
CA SER A 200 18.21 20.39 8.03
C SER A 200 19.51 20.15 8.81
N ILE A 201 20.18 21.21 9.26
CA ILE A 201 21.43 21.10 10.03
C ILE A 201 21.16 20.43 11.39
N LEU A 202 20.10 20.83 12.09
CA LEU A 202 19.71 20.24 13.38
C LEU A 202 19.32 18.77 13.23
N LEU A 203 18.50 18.43 12.23
CA LEU A 203 18.10 17.05 11.96
C LEU A 203 19.32 16.20 11.59
N PHE A 204 20.18 16.67 10.68
CA PHE A 204 21.41 15.98 10.32
C PHE A 204 22.30 15.71 11.53
N THR A 205 22.53 16.73 12.36
CA THR A 205 23.34 16.61 13.59
C THR A 205 22.73 15.60 14.55
N LEU A 206 21.41 15.64 14.77
CA LEU A 206 20.71 14.66 15.61
C LEU A 206 20.77 13.25 15.03
N CYS A 207 20.62 13.08 13.72
CA CYS A 207 20.72 11.77 13.07
C CYS A 207 22.12 11.18 13.30
N GLU A 208 23.19 11.93 13.03
CA GLU A 208 24.57 11.51 13.27
C GLU A 208 24.83 11.11 14.74
N LEU A 209 24.28 11.88 15.69
CA LEU A 209 24.38 11.57 17.12
C LEU A 209 23.64 10.29 17.50
N ILE A 210 22.44 10.07 16.94
CA ILE A 210 21.62 8.87 17.16
C ILE A 210 22.30 7.64 16.56
N GLU A 211 22.88 7.75 15.36
CA GLU A 211 23.55 6.63 14.68
C GLU A 211 24.79 6.15 15.43
N ARG A 212 25.51 7.07 16.09
CA ARG A 212 26.80 6.79 16.74
C ARG A 212 26.72 6.54 18.23
N SER A 213 25.59 6.83 18.89
CA SER A 213 25.46 6.75 20.35
C SER A 213 24.22 6.00 20.85
N TYR A 214 24.45 4.88 21.55
CA TYR A 214 23.37 4.13 22.21
C TYR A 214 22.71 4.90 23.36
N THR A 215 23.49 5.72 24.10
CA THR A 215 22.95 6.56 25.17
C THR A 215 21.98 7.61 24.62
N ILE A 216 22.31 8.22 23.46
CA ILE A 216 21.44 9.20 22.81
C ILE A 216 20.16 8.54 22.30
N GLN A 217 20.24 7.34 21.73
CA GLN A 217 19.05 6.55 21.37
C GLN A 217 18.13 6.32 22.58
N HIS A 218 18.69 5.98 23.74
CA HIS A 218 17.92 5.83 24.98
C HIS A 218 17.31 7.16 25.47
N GLN A 219 18.06 8.25 25.41
CA GLN A 219 17.54 9.57 25.77
C GLN A 219 16.42 10.03 24.83
N MET A 220 16.53 9.74 23.53
CA MET A 220 15.46 9.99 22.56
C MET A 220 14.19 9.22 22.91
N LEU A 221 14.31 7.96 23.32
CA LEU A 221 13.16 7.16 23.77
C LEU A 221 12.55 7.70 25.06
N SER A 222 13.36 8.00 26.09
CA SER A 222 12.87 8.45 27.39
C SER A 222 12.20 9.83 27.32
N SER A 223 12.71 10.71 26.46
CA SER A 223 12.16 12.05 26.24
C SER A 223 11.04 12.11 25.20
N LYS A 224 10.73 11.00 24.52
CA LYS A 224 9.84 10.97 23.34
C LYS A 224 10.29 11.97 22.27
N GLY A 225 11.59 12.00 21.96
CA GLY A 225 12.21 13.04 21.13
C GLY A 225 11.55 13.24 19.77
N PHE A 226 11.21 12.16 19.03
CA PHE A 226 10.53 12.30 17.73
C PHE A 226 9.11 12.89 17.82
N LEU A 227 8.41 12.69 18.95
CA LEU A 227 7.11 13.34 19.18
C LEU A 227 7.29 14.86 19.33
N MET A 228 8.31 15.31 20.08
CA MET A 228 8.60 16.75 20.19
C MET A 228 9.07 17.35 18.87
N ILE A 229 9.97 16.67 18.16
CA ILE A 229 10.42 17.13 16.84
C ILE A 229 9.21 17.23 15.89
N GLY A 230 8.37 16.20 15.82
CA GLY A 230 7.15 16.23 15.00
C GLY A 230 6.21 17.39 15.37
N TYR A 231 6.01 17.65 16.66
CA TYR A 231 5.19 18.76 17.15
C TYR A 231 5.75 20.14 16.74
N TYR A 232 7.06 20.37 16.87
CA TYR A 232 7.68 21.63 16.47
C TYR A 232 7.71 21.81 14.95
N LEU A 233 7.93 20.73 14.19
CA LEU A 233 7.81 20.76 12.73
C LEU A 233 6.38 21.03 12.26
N GLU A 234 5.36 20.59 13.00
CA GLU A 234 3.96 20.90 12.72
C GLU A 234 3.64 22.38 12.93
N LYS A 235 4.27 23.04 13.91
CA LYS A 235 4.05 24.46 14.21
C LYS A 235 4.88 25.44 13.40
N SER A 236 6.05 25.02 12.93
CA SER A 236 6.97 25.89 12.19
C SER A 236 6.63 26.05 10.71
N SER A 237 7.22 27.06 10.06
CA SER A 237 7.10 27.25 8.61
C SER A 237 7.56 26.02 7.83
N LYS A 238 6.76 25.61 6.84
CA LYS A 238 7.08 24.42 6.01
C LYS A 238 8.25 24.64 5.04
N GLN A 239 8.73 25.87 4.92
CA GLN A 239 9.95 26.18 4.16
C GLN A 239 11.21 25.58 4.83
N HIS A 240 11.18 25.32 6.14
CA HIS A 240 12.25 24.63 6.86
C HIS A 240 12.41 23.16 6.46
N ILE A 241 11.36 22.55 5.91
CA ILE A 241 11.39 21.17 5.43
C ILE A 241 11.85 21.22 3.98
N ASN A 242 13.18 21.16 3.80
CA ASN A 242 13.85 21.10 2.50
C ASN A 242 14.25 19.64 2.15
N MET A 243 14.88 19.45 0.98
CA MET A 243 15.32 18.12 0.55
C MET A 243 16.38 17.51 1.49
N ASP A 244 17.25 18.33 2.07
CA ASP A 244 18.31 17.86 2.97
C ASP A 244 17.74 17.36 4.31
N ALA A 245 16.71 18.03 4.83
CA ALA A 245 15.96 17.57 5.99
C ALA A 245 15.30 16.21 5.73
N LEU A 246 14.62 16.05 4.58
CA LEU A 246 14.01 14.77 4.19
C LEU A 246 15.06 13.66 4.01
N ASN A 247 16.17 13.95 3.33
CA ASN A 247 17.25 12.99 3.11
C ASN A 247 17.92 12.54 4.41
N SER A 248 18.07 13.45 5.38
CA SER A 248 18.60 13.12 6.72
C SER A 248 17.68 12.12 7.45
N LEU A 249 16.37 12.35 7.41
CA LEU A 249 15.38 11.43 7.99
C LEU A 249 15.35 10.07 7.26
N ILE A 250 15.47 10.06 5.93
CA ILE A 250 15.54 8.82 5.13
C ILE A 250 16.81 8.03 5.48
N SER A 251 17.97 8.69 5.59
CA SER A 251 19.23 8.04 6.00
C SER A 251 19.08 7.35 7.35
N LEU A 252 18.44 8.03 8.30
CA LEU A 252 18.19 7.49 9.64
C LEU A 252 17.26 6.26 9.61
N ILE A 253 16.24 6.25 8.75
CA ILE A 253 15.41 5.06 8.51
C ILE A 253 16.27 3.88 8.02
N THR A 254 17.12 4.12 7.01
CA THR A 254 18.01 3.09 6.46
C THR A 254 18.94 2.54 7.53
N PHE A 255 19.45 3.37 8.43
CA PHE A 255 20.24 2.93 9.58
C PHE A 255 19.44 2.03 10.53
N PHE A 256 18.24 2.42 10.94
CA PHE A 256 17.42 1.63 11.87
C PHE A 256 17.00 0.28 11.28
N ILE A 257 16.67 0.24 9.98
CA ILE A 257 16.31 -0.99 9.27
C ILE A 257 17.46 -1.99 9.26
N LYS A 258 18.72 -1.53 9.16
CA LYS A 258 19.92 -2.39 9.23
C LYS A 258 20.15 -3.02 10.61
N GLY A 259 19.27 -2.79 11.59
CA GLY A 259 19.24 -3.53 12.86
C GLY A 259 20.47 -3.31 13.73
N GLN A 260 21.09 -2.14 13.66
CA GLN A 260 22.37 -1.86 14.32
C GLN A 260 22.23 -1.73 15.87
N SER A 261 21.01 -1.58 16.40
CA SER A 261 20.76 -1.48 17.85
C SER A 261 19.43 -2.08 18.29
N LYS A 262 19.34 -2.50 19.57
CA LYS A 262 18.10 -2.99 20.21
C LYS A 262 16.98 -1.93 20.24
N ASN A 263 17.33 -0.64 20.23
CA ASN A 263 16.39 0.47 20.26
C ASN A 263 15.84 0.84 18.88
N SER A 264 16.49 0.37 17.81
CA SER A 264 16.18 0.74 16.42
C SER A 264 14.71 0.48 16.04
N PRO A 265 14.08 -0.67 16.38
CA PRO A 265 12.67 -0.93 16.04
C PRO A 265 11.69 0.09 16.66
N ILE A 266 11.92 0.45 17.93
CA ILE A 266 11.04 1.37 18.68
C ILE A 266 11.20 2.80 18.16
N LEU A 267 12.45 3.22 17.93
CA LEU A 267 12.76 4.53 17.35
C LEU A 267 12.20 4.67 15.93
N LEU A 268 12.32 3.62 15.11
CA LEU A 268 11.73 3.56 13.77
C LEU A 268 10.21 3.75 13.84
N LYS A 269 9.53 3.04 14.75
CA LYS A 269 8.09 3.19 14.95
C LYS A 269 7.70 4.62 15.33
N GLN A 270 8.43 5.25 16.25
CA GLN A 270 8.17 6.64 16.66
C GLN A 270 8.41 7.61 15.51
N LEU A 271 9.50 7.45 14.76
CA LEU A 271 9.83 8.28 13.61
C LEU A 271 8.70 8.25 12.55
N PHE A 272 8.19 7.05 12.23
CA PHE A 272 7.08 6.91 11.31
C PHE A 272 5.79 7.54 11.83
N THR A 273 5.41 7.21 13.06
CA THR A 273 4.13 7.65 13.63
C THR A 273 4.08 9.16 13.85
N GLN A 274 5.19 9.77 14.28
CA GLN A 274 5.22 11.17 14.70
C GLN A 274 5.64 12.13 13.58
N ILE A 275 6.37 11.66 12.56
CA ILE A 275 6.89 12.51 11.48
C ILE A 275 6.36 12.06 10.12
N PHE A 276 6.70 10.87 9.63
CA PHE A 276 6.39 10.46 8.25
C PHE A 276 4.87 10.32 7.99
N PHE A 277 4.12 9.78 8.94
CA PHE A 277 2.67 9.61 8.84
C PHE A 277 1.88 10.74 9.50
N ASN A 278 2.54 11.85 9.85
CA ASN A 278 1.86 13.08 10.27
C ASN A 278 1.64 13.98 9.04
N PRO A 279 0.46 13.95 8.41
CA PRO A 279 0.20 14.73 7.20
C PRO A 279 0.19 16.24 7.41
N SER A 280 -0.01 16.74 8.64
CA SER A 280 0.05 18.17 8.96
C SER A 280 1.43 18.77 8.68
N ILE A 281 2.49 17.95 8.78
CA ILE A 281 3.86 18.35 8.48
C ILE A 281 4.04 18.52 6.96
N TRP A 282 3.54 17.57 6.18
CA TRP A 282 3.90 17.42 4.76
C TRP A 282 3.00 18.19 3.78
N ILE A 283 1.71 18.33 4.08
CA ILE A 283 0.72 18.84 3.11
C ILE A 283 1.06 20.23 2.54
N ASN A 284 1.67 21.08 3.36
CA ASN A 284 2.05 22.45 3.00
C ASN A 284 3.54 22.60 2.63
N CYS A 285 4.28 21.48 2.52
CA CYS A 285 5.65 21.48 1.97
C CYS A 285 5.63 21.68 0.46
N SER A 286 6.77 22.00 -0.15
CA SER A 286 6.86 22.06 -1.62
C SER A 286 6.54 20.70 -2.26
N VAL A 287 5.88 20.73 -3.42
CA VAL A 287 5.45 19.52 -4.14
C VAL A 287 6.59 18.54 -4.43
N PRO A 288 7.80 18.98 -4.85
CA PRO A 288 8.92 18.06 -5.08
C PRO A 288 9.27 17.22 -3.84
N ILE A 289 9.14 17.79 -2.63
CA ILE A 289 9.46 17.11 -1.38
C ILE A 289 8.40 16.07 -1.05
N GLN A 290 7.12 16.41 -1.21
CA GLN A 290 6.01 15.47 -1.02
C GLN A 290 6.13 14.28 -2.00
N MET A 291 6.44 14.57 -3.25
CA MET A 291 6.68 13.57 -4.30
C MET A 291 7.85 12.65 -3.95
N ARG A 292 9.00 13.20 -3.51
CA ARG A 292 10.16 12.42 -3.08
C ARG A 292 9.82 11.52 -1.89
N LEU A 293 9.10 12.04 -0.90
CA LEU A 293 8.64 11.29 0.28
C LEU A 293 7.78 10.08 -0.11
N TYR A 294 6.70 10.30 -0.87
CA TYR A 294 5.78 9.22 -1.21
C TYR A 294 6.38 8.25 -2.24
N THR A 295 7.28 8.72 -3.12
CA THR A 295 8.08 7.83 -3.98
C THR A 295 8.96 6.92 -3.14
N TYR A 296 9.71 7.47 -2.18
CA TYR A 296 10.54 6.69 -1.26
C TYR A 296 9.72 5.63 -0.51
N LEU A 297 8.56 6.02 0.03
CA LEU A 297 7.66 5.08 0.72
C LEU A 297 7.16 3.97 -0.21
N ALA A 298 6.82 4.30 -1.46
CA ALA A 298 6.29 3.36 -2.43
C ALA A 298 7.34 2.39 -3.02
N THR A 299 8.62 2.80 -3.10
CA THR A 299 9.66 2.02 -3.80
C THR A 299 10.75 1.51 -2.88
N GLU A 300 11.50 2.42 -2.24
CA GLU A 300 12.70 2.08 -1.48
C GLU A 300 12.35 1.45 -0.13
N PHE A 301 11.35 2.00 0.57
CA PHE A 301 10.94 1.51 1.87
C PHE A 301 10.32 0.10 1.81
N VAL A 302 9.51 -0.17 0.78
CA VAL A 302 8.87 -1.48 0.56
C VAL A 302 9.90 -2.60 0.40
N ALA A 303 11.09 -2.32 -0.17
CA ALA A 303 12.14 -3.32 -0.26
C ALA A 303 12.65 -3.81 1.12
N TYR A 304 12.39 -3.05 2.18
CA TYR A 304 12.77 -3.39 3.55
C TYR A 304 11.59 -3.87 4.42
N ASN A 305 10.45 -4.16 3.79
CA ASN A 305 9.18 -4.37 4.48
C ASN A 305 9.17 -5.58 5.44
N GLU A 306 9.98 -6.62 5.21
CA GLU A 306 10.07 -7.76 6.15
C GLU A 306 10.48 -7.33 7.57
N THR A 307 11.38 -6.36 7.70
CA THR A 307 11.83 -5.84 9.00
C THR A 307 10.75 -4.96 9.66
N TYR A 308 10.03 -4.17 8.86
CA TYR A 308 8.97 -3.27 9.34
C TYR A 308 7.63 -3.97 9.64
N GLN A 309 7.29 -5.03 8.91
CA GLN A 309 6.08 -5.83 9.13
C GLN A 309 6.03 -6.47 10.52
N SER A 310 7.19 -6.74 11.12
CA SER A 310 7.26 -7.16 12.53
C SER A 310 6.72 -6.10 13.52
N ILE A 311 6.53 -4.85 13.08
CA ILE A 311 6.27 -3.68 13.93
C ILE A 311 4.85 -3.09 13.78
N GLN A 312 4.18 -3.17 12.60
CA GLN A 312 2.70 -3.11 12.37
C GLN A 312 2.31 -2.71 10.90
N PRO A 313 1.81 -3.63 10.04
CA PRO A 313 1.39 -3.30 8.66
C PRO A 313 0.02 -2.59 8.56
N ILE A 314 -0.96 -2.97 9.37
CA ILE A 314 -2.35 -2.43 9.32
C ILE A 314 -2.41 -0.92 9.59
N SER A 315 -1.44 -0.38 10.35
CA SER A 315 -1.37 1.05 10.64
C SER A 315 -1.12 1.89 9.38
N GLY A 316 -0.23 1.44 8.47
CA GLY A 316 0.20 2.24 7.32
C GLY A 316 -0.91 2.51 6.31
N ILE A 317 -1.74 1.50 6.00
CA ILE A 317 -2.88 1.65 5.08
C ILE A 317 -3.95 2.55 5.69
N ILE A 318 -4.32 2.33 6.95
CA ILE A 318 -5.32 3.16 7.62
C ILE A 318 -4.86 4.62 7.73
N GLN A 319 -3.59 4.85 8.06
CA GLN A 319 -2.99 6.19 8.11
C GLN A 319 -2.95 6.86 6.74
N THR A 320 -2.63 6.10 5.69
CA THR A 320 -2.62 6.62 4.31
C THR A 320 -4.05 6.98 3.86
N LEU A 321 -5.04 6.12 4.11
CA LEU A 321 -6.45 6.41 3.82
C LEU A 321 -6.97 7.62 4.62
N HIS A 322 -6.58 7.75 5.88
CA HIS A 322 -6.87 8.93 6.70
C HIS A 322 -6.25 10.19 6.07
N THR A 323 -5.01 10.10 5.61
CA THR A 323 -4.31 11.20 4.95
C THR A 323 -4.99 11.61 3.63
N LEU A 324 -5.41 10.64 2.82
CA LEU A 324 -6.21 10.90 1.62
C LEU A 324 -7.54 11.59 1.95
N LYS A 325 -8.22 11.12 3.00
CA LYS A 325 -9.53 11.62 3.44
C LYS A 325 -9.47 13.04 4.00
N TYR A 326 -8.45 13.37 4.79
CA TYR A 326 -8.40 14.61 5.59
C TYR A 326 -7.33 15.61 5.15
N PHE A 327 -6.53 15.33 4.12
CA PHE A 327 -5.51 16.27 3.65
C PHE A 327 -5.43 16.31 2.11
N TYR A 328 -5.40 15.15 1.47
CA TYR A 328 -5.21 15.01 0.01
C TYR A 328 -6.52 14.72 -0.75
N TRP A 329 -7.64 15.35 -0.38
CA TRP A 329 -8.86 15.28 -1.18
C TRP A 329 -8.72 16.05 -2.51
N ILE A 330 -9.25 15.52 -3.61
CA ILE A 330 -9.28 16.21 -4.91
C ILE A 330 -10.34 17.33 -4.88
N VAL A 331 -11.53 17.01 -4.37
CA VAL A 331 -12.60 17.98 -4.10
C VAL A 331 -12.95 17.97 -2.62
N GLU A 332 -13.20 19.16 -2.09
CA GLU A 332 -13.49 19.35 -0.66
C GLU A 332 -14.69 18.51 -0.22
N PRO A 333 -14.56 17.74 0.88
CA PRO A 333 -15.66 16.96 1.40
C PRO A 333 -16.81 17.85 1.86
N SER A 334 -18.02 17.55 1.41
CA SER A 334 -19.21 18.31 1.80
C SER A 334 -19.57 18.06 3.28
N ASN A 335 -20.14 19.07 3.95
CA ASN A 335 -20.58 19.02 5.36
C ASN A 335 -21.51 17.83 5.71
N ARG A 336 -22.08 17.14 4.70
CA ARG A 336 -22.86 15.90 4.84
C ARG A 336 -22.09 14.75 5.48
N ASN A 337 -20.77 14.79 5.48
CA ASN A 337 -19.94 13.71 6.01
C ASN A 337 -19.57 13.87 7.50
N GLY A 338 -20.01 14.95 8.16
CA GLY A 338 -19.78 15.16 9.60
C GLY A 338 -18.33 15.44 10.01
N TYR A 339 -17.43 15.70 9.05
CA TYR A 339 -16.05 16.11 9.29
C TYR A 339 -15.71 17.36 8.48
N GLN A 340 -15.02 18.31 9.10
CA GLN A 340 -14.53 19.53 8.47
C GLN A 340 -13.10 19.31 7.95
N SER A 341 -12.76 19.95 6.83
CA SER A 341 -11.38 20.08 6.34
C SER A 341 -10.49 20.60 7.48
N LYS A 342 -9.35 19.95 7.72
CA LYS A 342 -8.34 20.40 8.70
C LYS A 342 -7.40 21.47 8.14
N ILE A 343 -7.62 21.95 6.91
CA ILE A 343 -6.69 22.84 6.21
C ILE A 343 -7.33 24.20 6.01
N MET A 344 -6.65 25.26 6.48
CA MET A 344 -7.06 26.66 6.34
C MET A 344 -6.13 27.51 5.46
N ASP A 345 -5.00 26.97 4.96
CA ASP A 345 -3.92 27.78 4.37
C ASP A 345 -3.73 27.66 2.85
N ASN A 346 -3.28 28.76 2.25
CA ASN A 346 -3.08 28.99 0.80
C ASN A 346 -1.93 28.20 0.14
N ASN A 347 -1.13 27.44 0.89
CA ASN A 347 0.07 26.74 0.38
C ASN A 347 -0.18 25.28 -0.03
N ARG A 348 -1.45 24.89 -0.15
CA ARG A 348 -1.84 23.54 -0.56
C ARG A 348 -1.47 23.28 -2.03
N PRO A 349 -1.01 22.06 -2.40
CA PRO A 349 -0.79 21.69 -3.79
C PRO A 349 -2.04 21.87 -4.66
N THR A 350 -1.83 22.15 -5.94
CA THR A 350 -2.93 22.27 -6.93
C THR A 350 -3.62 20.93 -7.16
N ARG A 351 -4.81 20.95 -7.76
CA ARG A 351 -5.58 19.73 -8.07
C ARG A 351 -4.76 18.69 -8.84
N GLU A 352 -4.02 19.11 -9.85
CA GLU A 352 -3.18 18.22 -10.68
C GLU A 352 -2.04 17.59 -9.86
N GLN A 353 -1.37 18.40 -9.04
CA GLN A 353 -0.29 17.93 -8.16
C GLN A 353 -0.81 16.98 -7.08
N ILE A 354 -2.01 17.21 -6.54
CA ILE A 354 -2.64 16.28 -5.59
C ILE A 354 -2.89 14.93 -6.27
N ILE A 355 -3.42 14.91 -7.49
CA ILE A 355 -3.64 13.67 -8.24
C ILE A 355 -2.31 12.92 -8.41
N GLU A 356 -1.24 13.62 -8.78
CA GLU A 356 0.09 13.04 -8.94
C GLU A 356 0.63 12.45 -7.62
N ILE A 357 0.57 13.21 -6.52
CA ILE A 357 0.99 12.74 -5.19
C ILE A 357 0.18 11.51 -4.76
N ARG A 358 -1.14 11.54 -4.97
CA ARG A 358 -2.04 10.42 -4.66
C ARG A 358 -1.64 9.16 -5.41
N CYS A 359 -1.18 9.23 -6.66
CA CYS A 359 -0.68 8.06 -7.39
C CYS A 359 0.44 7.34 -6.61
N TYR A 360 1.41 8.07 -6.04
CA TYR A 360 2.48 7.47 -5.23
C TYR A 360 1.96 6.94 -3.89
N MET A 361 1.01 7.62 -3.24
CA MET A 361 0.37 7.13 -2.01
C MET A 361 -0.39 5.82 -2.24
N LEU A 362 -1.13 5.72 -3.36
CA LEU A 362 -1.87 4.52 -3.75
C LEU A 362 -0.92 3.40 -4.15
N LEU A 363 0.18 3.71 -4.85
CA LEU A 363 1.23 2.75 -5.16
C LEU A 363 1.84 2.18 -3.88
N TYR A 364 2.16 3.03 -2.90
CA TYR A 364 2.61 2.59 -1.57
C TYR A 364 1.61 1.63 -0.92
N MET A 365 0.32 1.97 -0.89
CA MET A 365 -0.71 1.08 -0.34
C MET A 365 -0.81 -0.24 -1.11
N LYS A 366 -0.72 -0.21 -2.44
CA LYS A 366 -0.71 -1.41 -3.28
C LYS A 366 0.42 -2.36 -2.86
N GLN A 367 1.62 -1.81 -2.71
CA GLN A 367 2.79 -2.60 -2.28
C GLN A 367 2.60 -3.21 -0.89
N LEU A 368 2.07 -2.45 0.07
CA LEU A 368 1.79 -2.97 1.42
C LEU A 368 0.81 -4.16 1.41
N VAL A 369 -0.25 -4.09 0.59
CA VAL A 369 -1.24 -5.18 0.48
C VAL A 369 -0.64 -6.44 -0.14
N ILE A 370 0.22 -6.28 -1.14
CA ILE A 370 0.85 -7.40 -1.84
C ILE A 370 1.89 -8.08 -0.96
N SER A 371 2.71 -7.30 -0.25
CA SER A 371 3.82 -7.81 0.55
C SER A 371 3.41 -8.50 1.86
N SER A 372 2.14 -8.39 2.31
CA SER A 372 1.70 -8.85 3.64
C SER A 372 0.79 -10.09 3.56
N PRO A 373 1.34 -11.31 3.40
CA PRO A 373 0.54 -12.53 3.33
C PRO A 373 -0.20 -12.77 4.66
N GLY A 374 -1.54 -12.81 4.62
CA GLY A 374 -2.40 -13.11 5.77
C GLY A 374 -3.15 -11.90 6.39
N THR A 375 -2.70 -10.65 6.16
CA THR A 375 -3.39 -9.44 6.66
C THR A 375 -4.29 -8.77 5.60
N GLN A 376 -4.24 -9.26 4.36
CA GLN A 376 -4.96 -8.72 3.19
C GLN A 376 -6.45 -8.49 3.42
N GLU A 377 -7.08 -9.28 4.29
CA GLU A 377 -8.51 -9.11 4.62
C GLU A 377 -8.82 -7.85 5.41
N GLU A 378 -7.98 -7.49 6.38
CA GLU A 378 -8.18 -6.29 7.20
C GLU A 378 -7.81 -5.03 6.41
N GLU A 379 -6.76 -5.13 5.62
CA GLU A 379 -6.29 -4.08 4.73
C GLU A 379 -7.31 -3.76 3.63
N LEU A 380 -7.83 -4.79 2.97
CA LEU A 380 -8.91 -4.63 1.99
C LEU A 380 -10.18 -4.06 2.65
N GLN A 381 -10.53 -4.49 3.86
CA GLN A 381 -11.68 -3.91 4.58
C GLN A 381 -11.51 -2.41 4.80
N ALA A 382 -10.30 -1.93 5.17
CA ALA A 382 -10.05 -0.51 5.35
C ALA A 382 -10.25 0.28 4.04
N ILE A 383 -9.76 -0.25 2.90
CA ILE A 383 -9.94 0.38 1.59
C ILE A 383 -11.42 0.37 1.18
N LEU A 384 -12.14 -0.74 1.38
CA LEU A 384 -13.58 -0.83 1.12
C LEU A 384 -14.39 0.13 1.99
N ASN A 385 -14.00 0.33 3.25
CA ASN A 385 -14.62 1.31 4.15
C ASN A 385 -14.43 2.75 3.63
N TYR A 386 -13.24 3.08 3.11
CA TYR A 386 -13.02 4.38 2.47
C TYR A 386 -13.99 4.56 1.28
N LEU A 387 -14.06 3.58 0.37
CA LEU A 387 -14.97 3.64 -0.78
C LEU A 387 -16.45 3.70 -0.37
N HIS A 388 -16.82 3.13 0.78
CA HIS A 388 -18.19 3.20 1.30
C HIS A 388 -18.52 4.56 1.91
N THR A 389 -17.56 5.20 2.58
CA THR A 389 -17.78 6.41 3.39
C THR A 389 -17.56 7.72 2.65
N ILE A 390 -16.70 7.74 1.62
CA ILE A 390 -16.49 8.93 0.78
C ILE A 390 -17.63 9.05 -0.23
N ASN A 391 -18.22 10.24 -0.31
CA ASN A 391 -19.39 10.53 -1.13
C ASN A 391 -19.05 11.40 -2.35
N GLU A 392 -17.92 12.08 -2.32
CA GLU A 392 -17.43 12.93 -3.39
C GLU A 392 -16.87 12.06 -4.52
N ASP A 393 -17.60 11.99 -5.64
CA ASP A 393 -17.23 11.18 -6.82
C ASP A 393 -15.84 11.54 -7.39
N GLU A 394 -15.28 12.72 -7.13
CA GLU A 394 -13.91 13.06 -7.56
C GLU A 394 -12.83 12.32 -6.76
N ASN A 395 -13.11 11.93 -5.51
CA ASN A 395 -12.13 11.40 -4.55
C ASN A 395 -12.03 9.86 -4.53
N LEU A 396 -12.89 9.19 -5.31
CA LEU A 396 -13.07 7.74 -5.36
C LEU A 396 -12.33 7.01 -6.50
N PRO A 397 -12.19 7.56 -7.73
CA PRO A 397 -11.81 6.77 -8.90
C PRO A 397 -10.46 6.06 -8.77
N ASP A 398 -9.45 6.74 -8.22
CA ASP A 398 -8.08 6.24 -8.08
C ASP A 398 -7.97 5.15 -7.00
N VAL A 399 -8.72 5.29 -5.89
CA VAL A 399 -8.82 4.26 -4.84
C VAL A 399 -9.62 3.05 -5.34
N LEU A 400 -10.64 3.26 -6.18
CA LEU A 400 -11.37 2.18 -6.81
C LEU A 400 -10.50 1.42 -7.81
N ASP A 401 -9.72 2.14 -8.62
CA ASP A 401 -8.77 1.56 -9.57
C ASP A 401 -7.70 0.70 -8.85
N LEU A 402 -7.22 1.14 -7.68
CA LEU A 402 -6.36 0.32 -6.82
C LEU A 402 -7.00 -1.04 -6.48
N VAL A 403 -8.28 -1.06 -6.06
CA VAL A 403 -8.97 -2.32 -5.72
C VAL A 403 -9.17 -3.18 -6.96
N VAL A 404 -9.54 -2.58 -8.09
CA VAL A 404 -9.68 -3.29 -9.38
C VAL A 404 -8.36 -3.92 -9.80
N SER A 405 -7.25 -3.17 -9.74
CA SER A 405 -5.90 -3.64 -10.03
C SER A 405 -5.51 -4.82 -9.12
N LEU A 406 -5.71 -4.70 -7.81
CA LEU A 406 -5.44 -5.79 -6.86
C LEU A 406 -6.26 -7.06 -7.17
N MET A 407 -7.55 -6.92 -7.51
CA MET A 407 -8.41 -8.04 -7.87
C MET A 407 -7.99 -8.70 -9.18
N SER A 408 -7.49 -7.91 -10.14
CA SER A 408 -7.02 -8.42 -11.44
C SER A 408 -5.67 -9.14 -11.35
N GLU A 409 -4.72 -8.60 -10.58
CA GLU A 409 -3.34 -9.08 -10.50
C GLU A 409 -3.16 -10.19 -9.45
N HIS A 410 -3.92 -10.14 -8.35
CA HIS A 410 -3.79 -11.08 -7.22
C HIS A 410 -5.13 -11.78 -6.84
N PRO A 411 -5.84 -12.40 -7.80
CA PRO A 411 -7.20 -12.91 -7.56
C PRO A 411 -7.26 -14.03 -6.52
N LYS A 412 -6.21 -14.85 -6.38
CA LYS A 412 -6.17 -16.01 -5.46
C LYS A 412 -6.40 -15.60 -4.01
N THR A 413 -5.86 -14.47 -3.60
CA THR A 413 -5.97 -13.94 -2.24
C THR A 413 -7.07 -12.89 -2.12
N MET A 414 -7.20 -12.01 -3.12
CA MET A 414 -8.13 -10.89 -3.07
C MET A 414 -9.60 -11.32 -3.20
N VAL A 415 -9.93 -12.31 -4.05
CA VAL A 415 -11.33 -12.74 -4.25
C VAL A 415 -11.95 -13.34 -2.99
N PRO A 416 -11.30 -14.28 -2.28
CA PRO A 416 -11.81 -14.78 -0.99
C PRO A 416 -11.89 -13.70 0.10
N ALA A 417 -10.96 -12.74 0.12
CA ALA A 417 -10.98 -11.64 1.07
C ALA A 417 -12.14 -10.68 0.80
N PHE A 418 -12.34 -10.32 -0.47
CA PHE A 418 -13.41 -9.44 -0.94
C PHE A 418 -14.80 -9.99 -0.60
N ASP A 419 -15.01 -11.30 -0.81
CA ASP A 419 -16.24 -12.00 -0.44
C ASP A 419 -16.52 -11.93 1.07
N ARG A 420 -15.55 -12.35 1.89
CA ARG A 420 -15.69 -12.36 3.36
C ARG A 420 -15.89 -10.97 3.95
N ARG A 421 -15.35 -9.93 3.31
CA ARG A 421 -15.52 -8.52 3.67
C ARG A 421 -16.73 -7.85 3.02
N GLN A 422 -17.63 -8.64 2.40
CA GLN A 422 -18.88 -8.15 1.80
C GLN A 422 -18.65 -7.05 0.74
N GLY A 423 -17.57 -7.17 -0.04
CA GLY A 423 -17.13 -6.16 -1.01
C GLY A 423 -18.16 -5.85 -2.10
N LEU A 424 -19.09 -6.78 -2.40
CA LEU A 424 -20.21 -6.53 -3.30
C LEU A 424 -21.07 -5.35 -2.87
N ARG A 425 -21.20 -5.08 -1.55
CA ARG A 425 -21.92 -3.89 -1.06
C ARG A 425 -21.29 -2.60 -1.57
N THR A 426 -19.95 -2.56 -1.66
CA THR A 426 -19.22 -1.43 -2.21
C THR A 426 -19.49 -1.28 -3.70
N VAL A 427 -19.52 -2.37 -4.47
CA VAL A 427 -19.89 -2.36 -5.90
C VAL A 427 -21.27 -1.73 -6.08
N PHE A 428 -22.30 -2.25 -5.40
CA PHE A 428 -23.68 -1.76 -5.56
C PHE A 428 -23.88 -0.33 -5.06
N LYS A 429 -23.09 0.14 -4.07
CA LYS A 429 -23.05 1.55 -3.66
C LYS A 429 -22.50 2.43 -4.76
N LEU A 430 -21.38 2.04 -5.37
CA LEU A 430 -20.70 2.81 -6.41
C LEU A 430 -21.47 2.84 -7.74
N LEU A 431 -22.29 1.82 -8.03
CA LEU A 431 -23.18 1.82 -9.20
C LEU A 431 -24.23 2.93 -9.18
N ALA A 432 -24.53 3.50 -8.00
CA ALA A 432 -25.44 4.64 -7.86
C ALA A 432 -24.74 6.01 -8.03
N SER A 433 -23.42 6.03 -8.33
CA SER A 433 -22.67 7.25 -8.57
C SER A 433 -23.14 7.96 -9.83
N ASN A 434 -23.12 9.30 -9.83
CA ASN A 434 -23.48 10.10 -11.00
C ASN A 434 -22.42 10.00 -12.11
N LYS A 435 -21.16 9.73 -11.75
CA LYS A 435 -20.06 9.60 -12.72
C LYS A 435 -20.02 8.22 -13.36
N GLU A 436 -20.13 8.19 -14.69
CA GLU A 436 -20.08 6.95 -15.47
C GLU A 436 -18.77 6.16 -15.24
N ALA A 437 -17.62 6.84 -15.22
CA ALA A 437 -16.33 6.21 -14.99
C ALA A 437 -16.29 5.35 -13.71
N ILE A 438 -16.93 5.81 -12.63
CA ILE A 438 -17.01 5.07 -11.36
C ILE A 438 -17.91 3.84 -11.51
N ARG A 439 -19.07 4.00 -12.18
CA ARG A 439 -19.98 2.88 -12.43
C ARG A 439 -19.30 1.80 -13.28
N LEU A 440 -18.59 2.19 -14.34
CA LEU A 440 -17.86 1.26 -15.22
C LEU A 440 -16.77 0.51 -14.44
N GLN A 441 -15.99 1.20 -13.60
CA GLN A 441 -14.98 0.56 -12.75
C GLN A 441 -15.60 -0.35 -11.67
N ALA A 442 -16.75 0.01 -11.11
CA ALA A 442 -17.49 -0.85 -10.19
C ALA A 442 -17.99 -2.13 -10.88
N LEU A 443 -18.44 -2.03 -12.15
CA LEU A 443 -18.78 -3.20 -12.97
C LEU A 443 -17.55 -4.06 -13.27
N LYS A 444 -16.39 -3.46 -13.57
CA LYS A 444 -15.12 -4.21 -13.73
C LYS A 444 -14.76 -4.96 -12.46
N LEU A 445 -14.90 -4.32 -11.29
CA LEU A 445 -14.66 -4.95 -10.00
C LEU A 445 -15.58 -6.18 -9.79
N LEU A 446 -16.87 -6.06 -10.12
CA LEU A 446 -17.82 -7.19 -10.13
C LEU A 446 -17.38 -8.29 -11.10
N GLY A 447 -16.97 -7.91 -12.31
CA GLY A 447 -16.52 -8.83 -13.33
C GLY A 447 -15.30 -9.65 -12.89
N PHE A 448 -14.26 -9.00 -12.35
CA PHE A 448 -13.08 -9.71 -11.83
C PHE A 448 -13.44 -10.64 -10.67
N PHE A 449 -14.35 -10.22 -9.79
CA PHE A 449 -14.85 -11.07 -8.72
C PHE A 449 -15.53 -12.33 -9.27
N LEU A 450 -16.45 -12.18 -10.23
CA LEU A 450 -17.18 -13.30 -10.82
C LEU A 450 -16.21 -14.21 -11.60
N GLN A 451 -15.46 -13.70 -12.56
CA GLN A 451 -14.54 -14.48 -13.40
C GLN A 451 -13.55 -15.35 -12.61
N ARG A 452 -13.16 -14.91 -11.41
CA ARG A 452 -12.15 -15.58 -10.58
C ARG A 452 -12.74 -16.32 -9.37
N SER A 453 -14.07 -16.34 -9.22
CA SER A 453 -14.77 -17.07 -8.16
C SER A 453 -15.12 -18.51 -8.56
N THR A 454 -15.23 -19.38 -7.57
CA THR A 454 -15.79 -20.73 -7.79
C THR A 454 -17.28 -20.64 -8.04
N VAL A 455 -17.85 -21.62 -8.77
CA VAL A 455 -19.30 -21.70 -9.04
C VAL A 455 -20.10 -21.61 -7.74
N LYS A 456 -19.71 -22.36 -6.70
CA LYS A 456 -20.35 -22.31 -5.39
C LYS A 456 -20.35 -20.90 -4.79
N ARG A 457 -19.21 -20.20 -4.79
CA ARG A 457 -19.13 -18.83 -4.27
C ARG A 457 -20.02 -17.86 -5.04
N LYS A 458 -20.05 -17.95 -6.38
CA LYS A 458 -20.94 -17.12 -7.21
C LYS A 458 -22.40 -17.33 -6.82
N THR A 459 -22.82 -18.59 -6.72
CA THR A 459 -24.19 -18.98 -6.32
C THR A 459 -24.53 -18.45 -4.94
N ASP A 460 -23.68 -18.72 -3.94
CA ASP A 460 -23.90 -18.36 -2.54
C ASP A 460 -23.91 -16.83 -2.31
N THR A 461 -23.27 -16.05 -3.17
CA THR A 461 -23.19 -14.58 -3.03
C THR A 461 -24.25 -13.85 -3.87
N MET A 462 -24.45 -14.25 -5.13
CA MET A 462 -25.31 -13.52 -6.06
C MET A 462 -26.79 -13.90 -5.95
N GLN A 463 -27.12 -15.16 -5.63
CA GLN A 463 -28.50 -15.64 -5.65
C GLN A 463 -29.34 -15.25 -4.42
N PRO A 464 -28.86 -15.33 -3.16
CA PRO A 464 -29.74 -15.16 -1.99
C PRO A 464 -30.44 -13.79 -1.92
N HIS A 465 -29.84 -12.77 -2.51
CA HIS A 465 -30.36 -11.40 -2.53
C HIS A 465 -30.73 -10.91 -3.93
N ASN A 466 -30.85 -11.81 -4.92
CA ASN A 466 -31.17 -11.48 -6.32
C ASN A 466 -30.30 -10.34 -6.88
N LEU A 467 -28.98 -10.39 -6.63
CA LEU A 467 -28.06 -9.29 -6.93
C LEU A 467 -27.99 -8.95 -8.43
N PHE A 468 -28.25 -9.91 -9.31
CA PHE A 468 -28.40 -9.64 -10.75
C PHE A 468 -29.60 -8.74 -11.07
N SER A 469 -30.74 -8.90 -10.38
CA SER A 469 -31.89 -8.00 -10.57
C SER A 469 -31.56 -6.60 -10.05
N LEU A 470 -30.96 -6.53 -8.85
CA LEU A 470 -30.52 -5.27 -8.27
C LEU A 470 -29.51 -4.53 -9.17
N LEU A 471 -28.69 -5.27 -9.94
CA LEU A 471 -27.74 -4.70 -10.89
C LEU A 471 -28.47 -3.92 -11.99
N ALA A 472 -29.54 -4.49 -12.55
CA ALA A 472 -30.38 -3.78 -13.51
C ALA A 472 -31.02 -2.54 -12.88
N ASP A 473 -31.64 -2.68 -11.70
CA ASP A 473 -32.32 -1.58 -11.01
C ASP A 473 -31.37 -0.41 -10.70
N ARG A 474 -30.14 -0.71 -10.28
CA ARG A 474 -29.11 0.31 -10.00
C ARG A 474 -28.66 1.04 -11.24
N LEU A 475 -28.44 0.33 -12.34
CA LEU A 475 -28.03 0.96 -13.61
C LEU A 475 -29.17 1.81 -14.20
N LEU A 476 -30.43 1.43 -13.99
CA LEU A 476 -31.61 2.19 -14.41
C LEU A 476 -31.86 3.48 -13.60
N LEU A 477 -31.13 3.72 -12.49
CA LEU A 477 -31.19 5.00 -11.77
C LEU A 477 -30.75 6.18 -12.66
N HIS A 478 -30.00 5.92 -13.73
CA HIS A 478 -29.50 6.92 -14.64
C HIS A 478 -30.14 6.75 -16.02
N PRO A 479 -31.11 7.61 -16.42
CA PRO A 479 -31.92 7.40 -17.63
C PRO A 479 -31.09 7.37 -18.93
N ASN A 480 -29.96 8.08 -18.98
CA ASN A 480 -29.01 8.04 -20.09
C ASN A 480 -27.74 7.23 -19.76
N GLY A 481 -27.81 6.37 -18.74
CA GLY A 481 -26.65 5.67 -18.19
C GLY A 481 -26.27 4.40 -18.94
N PHE A 482 -27.12 3.89 -19.82
CA PHE A 482 -26.84 2.67 -20.57
C PHE A 482 -26.12 2.97 -21.90
N THR A 483 -24.80 3.02 -21.81
CA THR A 483 -23.89 3.34 -22.92
C THR A 483 -23.28 2.08 -23.56
N MET A 484 -22.64 2.23 -24.73
CA MET A 484 -21.91 1.13 -25.37
C MET A 484 -20.79 0.57 -24.46
N SER A 485 -20.10 1.45 -23.70
CA SER A 485 -19.12 1.05 -22.68
C SER A 485 -19.74 0.21 -21.57
N THR A 486 -20.92 0.61 -21.08
CA THR A 486 -21.66 -0.16 -20.07
C THR A 486 -22.00 -1.54 -20.63
N TYR A 487 -22.57 -1.59 -21.83
CA TYR A 487 -22.90 -2.83 -22.53
C TYR A 487 -21.68 -3.75 -22.68
N ASN A 488 -20.54 -3.23 -23.17
CA ASN A 488 -19.33 -4.02 -23.36
C ASN A 488 -18.86 -4.68 -22.06
N ILE A 489 -18.91 -3.98 -20.92
CA ILE A 489 -18.52 -4.57 -19.63
C ILE A 489 -19.54 -5.62 -19.18
N LEU A 490 -20.85 -5.38 -19.33
CA LEU A 490 -21.86 -6.39 -19.01
C LEU A 490 -21.70 -7.64 -19.88
N PHE A 491 -21.31 -7.47 -21.14
CA PHE A 491 -20.98 -8.56 -22.04
C PHE A 491 -19.70 -9.29 -21.60
N GLU A 492 -18.65 -8.59 -21.19
CA GLU A 492 -17.45 -9.21 -20.62
C GLU A 492 -17.78 -10.04 -19.38
N ILE A 493 -18.72 -9.59 -18.53
CA ILE A 493 -19.22 -10.34 -17.37
C ILE A 493 -20.02 -11.57 -17.82
N LEU A 494 -20.86 -11.45 -18.85
CA LEU A 494 -21.64 -12.56 -19.42
C LEU A 494 -20.75 -13.74 -19.83
N VAL A 495 -19.60 -13.47 -20.45
CA VAL A 495 -18.66 -14.49 -20.94
C VAL A 495 -17.44 -14.70 -20.04
N GLU A 496 -17.34 -13.99 -18.92
CA GLU A 496 -16.20 -13.97 -17.98
C GLU A 496 -14.83 -13.75 -18.63
N LYS A 497 -14.77 -12.86 -19.63
CA LYS A 497 -13.55 -12.41 -20.28
C LYS A 497 -13.32 -10.92 -20.01
N VAL A 498 -13.13 -10.57 -18.74
CA VAL A 498 -12.99 -9.17 -18.30
C VAL A 498 -11.61 -8.64 -18.66
N SER A 499 -11.60 -7.52 -19.39
CA SER A 499 -10.38 -6.83 -19.78
C SER A 499 -9.95 -5.78 -18.74
N GLY A 500 -8.68 -5.39 -18.75
CA GLY A 500 -8.16 -4.33 -17.87
C GLY A 500 -8.77 -2.95 -18.14
N PRO A 501 -8.52 -2.32 -19.30
CA PRO A 501 -9.06 -1.00 -19.62
C PRO A 501 -10.57 -1.03 -19.89
N VAL A 502 -11.22 0.10 -19.68
CA VAL A 502 -12.57 0.37 -20.18
C VAL A 502 -12.47 0.70 -21.66
N VAL A 503 -13.22 0.02 -22.52
CA VAL A 503 -13.13 0.20 -23.97
C VAL A 503 -14.52 0.41 -24.57
N GLU A 504 -14.66 1.45 -25.39
CA GLU A 504 -15.91 1.75 -26.14
C GLU A 504 -16.14 0.77 -27.30
N LYS A 505 -15.07 0.29 -27.93
CA LYS A 505 -15.12 -0.68 -29.03
C LYS A 505 -14.30 -1.92 -28.67
N ARG A 506 -14.96 -3.07 -28.54
CA ARG A 506 -14.27 -4.35 -28.32
C ARG A 506 -13.27 -4.61 -29.46
N SER A 507 -12.02 -4.87 -29.09
CA SER A 507 -10.90 -5.11 -30.02
C SER A 507 -10.81 -6.57 -30.49
N VAL A 508 -11.47 -7.50 -29.79
CA VAL A 508 -11.42 -8.93 -30.08
C VAL A 508 -12.78 -9.39 -30.59
N GLU A 509 -12.78 -10.09 -31.73
CA GLU A 509 -13.97 -10.71 -32.31
C GLU A 509 -14.36 -11.99 -31.56
N ILE A 510 -15.66 -12.31 -31.57
CA ILE A 510 -16.17 -13.51 -30.90
C ILE A 510 -15.71 -14.75 -31.66
N THR A 511 -14.99 -15.63 -30.97
CA THR A 511 -14.50 -16.90 -31.49
C THR A 511 -15.32 -18.07 -30.92
N SER A 512 -15.27 -19.24 -31.56
CA SER A 512 -16.12 -20.40 -31.22
C SER A 512 -15.87 -21.02 -29.83
N ASP A 513 -14.75 -20.68 -29.18
CA ASP A 513 -14.42 -21.09 -27.81
C ASP A 513 -15.15 -20.26 -26.73
N TRP A 514 -15.80 -19.15 -27.08
CA TRP A 514 -16.44 -18.28 -26.11
C TRP A 514 -17.71 -18.94 -25.59
N LYS A 515 -17.80 -19.03 -24.25
CA LYS A 515 -18.93 -19.62 -23.54
C LYS A 515 -19.68 -18.58 -22.74
N ILE A 516 -20.97 -18.80 -22.57
CA ILE A 516 -21.81 -18.04 -21.64
C ILE A 516 -21.59 -18.61 -20.24
N GLU A 517 -20.91 -17.85 -19.39
CA GLU A 517 -20.53 -18.26 -18.03
C GLU A 517 -21.47 -17.68 -16.96
N ASN A 518 -22.07 -16.50 -17.22
CA ASN A 518 -23.09 -15.88 -16.36
C ASN A 518 -24.43 -15.67 -17.10
N PRO A 519 -25.25 -16.72 -17.27
CA PRO A 519 -26.45 -16.68 -18.11
C PRO A 519 -27.49 -15.65 -17.65
N THR A 520 -27.57 -15.39 -16.34
CA THR A 520 -28.47 -14.38 -15.75
C THR A 520 -28.18 -12.95 -16.25
N MET A 521 -26.96 -12.67 -16.72
CA MET A 521 -26.63 -11.36 -17.31
C MET A 521 -27.43 -11.05 -18.57
N ILE A 522 -27.90 -12.06 -19.32
CA ILE A 522 -28.79 -11.86 -20.47
C ILE A 522 -30.07 -11.16 -20.04
N LYS A 523 -30.66 -11.60 -18.91
CA LYS A 523 -31.83 -10.96 -18.32
C LYS A 523 -31.53 -9.53 -17.90
N VAL A 524 -30.38 -9.27 -17.29
CA VAL A 524 -29.96 -7.92 -16.87
C VAL A 524 -29.87 -7.00 -18.08
N ILE A 525 -29.14 -7.40 -19.12
CA ILE A 525 -28.96 -6.61 -20.34
C ILE A 525 -30.29 -6.37 -21.04
N ALA A 526 -31.13 -7.41 -21.21
CA ALA A 526 -32.46 -7.27 -21.82
C ALA A 526 -33.37 -6.32 -21.03
N THR A 527 -33.30 -6.37 -19.69
CA THR A 527 -34.05 -5.45 -18.82
C THR A 527 -33.60 -4.00 -19.00
N LEU A 528 -32.30 -3.77 -19.14
CA LEU A 528 -31.74 -2.44 -19.41
C LEU A 528 -32.17 -1.93 -20.78
N LEU A 529 -32.05 -2.75 -21.82
CA LEU A 529 -32.43 -2.42 -23.20
C LEU A 529 -33.92 -2.07 -23.32
N ARG A 530 -34.78 -2.72 -22.53
CA ARG A 530 -36.23 -2.51 -22.57
C ARG A 530 -36.69 -1.26 -21.81
N ASN A 531 -36.02 -0.94 -20.70
CA ASN A 531 -36.43 0.16 -19.82
C ASN A 531 -35.63 1.46 -20.06
N SER A 532 -34.64 1.44 -20.95
CA SER A 532 -33.93 2.66 -21.37
C SER A 532 -34.75 3.44 -22.41
N PRO A 533 -34.69 4.78 -22.41
CA PRO A 533 -35.41 5.61 -23.38
C PRO A 533 -34.89 5.36 -24.80
N ASP A 534 -35.80 5.17 -25.75
CA ASP A 534 -35.45 4.94 -27.16
C ASP A 534 -34.72 6.15 -27.74
N ASN A 535 -33.53 5.89 -28.29
CA ASN A 535 -32.68 6.86 -28.98
C ASN A 535 -31.76 6.12 -29.96
N ILE A 536 -31.08 6.85 -30.85
CA ILE A 536 -30.20 6.28 -31.90
C ILE A 536 -29.14 5.36 -31.27
N HIS A 537 -28.50 5.78 -30.18
CA HIS A 537 -27.49 4.99 -29.50
C HIS A 537 -28.06 3.70 -28.90
N LEU A 538 -29.30 3.70 -28.40
CA LEU A 538 -29.94 2.51 -27.86
C LEU A 538 -30.22 1.48 -28.96
N TYR A 539 -30.61 1.92 -30.16
CA TYR A 539 -30.78 1.02 -31.31
C TYR A 539 -29.46 0.35 -31.71
N ASP A 540 -28.34 1.08 -31.68
CA ASP A 540 -27.02 0.52 -31.93
C ASP A 540 -26.64 -0.54 -30.89
N ILE A 541 -26.91 -0.28 -29.61
CA ILE A 541 -26.65 -1.24 -28.53
C ILE A 541 -27.58 -2.46 -28.63
N LYS A 542 -28.87 -2.28 -28.98
CA LYS A 542 -29.83 -3.38 -29.23
C LYS A 542 -29.33 -4.29 -30.34
N SER A 543 -28.98 -3.71 -31.49
CA SER A 543 -28.42 -4.45 -32.63
C SER A 543 -27.13 -5.18 -32.25
N ARG A 544 -26.20 -4.49 -31.58
CA ARG A 544 -24.94 -5.08 -31.15
C ARG A 544 -25.13 -6.25 -30.20
N PHE A 545 -26.01 -6.13 -29.22
CA PHE A 545 -26.35 -7.21 -28.29
C PHE A 545 -26.88 -8.44 -29.03
N LEU A 546 -27.82 -8.23 -29.95
CA LEU A 546 -28.41 -9.33 -30.71
C LEU A 546 -27.39 -9.98 -31.64
N ASP A 547 -26.56 -9.19 -32.34
CA ASP A 547 -25.46 -9.70 -33.17
C ASP A 547 -24.50 -10.58 -32.35
N ASP A 548 -24.09 -10.12 -31.16
CA ASP A 548 -23.22 -10.90 -30.29
C ASP A 548 -23.88 -12.19 -29.81
N MET A 549 -25.17 -12.15 -29.47
CA MET A 549 -25.92 -13.32 -29.04
C MET A 549 -26.13 -14.33 -30.18
N ILE A 550 -26.37 -13.86 -31.40
CA ILE A 550 -26.45 -14.69 -32.62
C ILE A 550 -25.09 -15.36 -32.84
N LEU A 551 -23.99 -14.62 -32.80
CA LEU A 551 -22.64 -15.16 -32.98
C LEU A 551 -22.31 -16.22 -31.92
N LEU A 552 -22.57 -15.95 -30.63
CA LEU A 552 -22.35 -16.91 -29.55
C LEU A 552 -23.20 -18.18 -29.70
N SER A 553 -24.45 -18.03 -30.16
CA SER A 553 -25.40 -19.14 -30.32
C SER A 553 -25.12 -19.98 -31.55
N SER A 554 -24.71 -19.35 -32.66
CA SER A 554 -24.32 -20.03 -33.90
C SER A 554 -23.04 -20.84 -33.72
N ALA A 555 -22.06 -20.28 -32.99
CA ALA A 555 -20.74 -20.90 -32.84
C ALA A 555 -20.69 -22.07 -31.84
N SER A 556 -21.65 -22.18 -30.90
CA SER A 556 -21.59 -23.17 -29.82
C SER A 556 -22.94 -23.79 -29.46
N ARG A 557 -23.01 -25.12 -29.53
CA ARG A 557 -24.16 -25.91 -29.04
C ARG A 557 -24.42 -25.70 -27.55
N GLU A 558 -23.35 -25.55 -26.78
CA GLU A 558 -23.46 -25.39 -25.33
C GLU A 558 -24.09 -24.03 -24.98
N ASN A 559 -23.73 -22.96 -25.68
CA ASN A 559 -24.34 -21.65 -25.48
C ASN A 559 -25.85 -21.68 -25.74
N ARG A 560 -26.29 -22.40 -26.79
CA ARG A 560 -27.74 -22.60 -27.06
C ARG A 560 -28.44 -23.30 -25.90
N ARG A 561 -27.83 -24.38 -25.37
CA ARG A 561 -28.36 -25.09 -24.19
C ARG A 561 -28.48 -24.19 -22.98
N VAL A 562 -27.41 -23.45 -22.68
CA VAL A 562 -27.35 -22.52 -21.55
C VAL A 562 -28.46 -21.47 -21.65
N ILE A 563 -28.68 -20.87 -22.83
CA ILE A 563 -29.75 -19.88 -23.04
C ILE A 563 -31.14 -20.51 -22.83
N LEU A 564 -31.37 -21.69 -23.41
CA LEU A 564 -32.66 -22.39 -23.30
C LEU A 564 -33.00 -22.82 -21.87
N GLN A 565 -32.00 -22.98 -21.01
CA GLN A 565 -32.17 -23.33 -19.59
C GLN A 565 -32.46 -22.11 -18.70
N ILE A 566 -32.29 -20.88 -19.20
CA ILE A 566 -32.62 -19.66 -18.43
C ILE A 566 -34.14 -19.59 -18.25
N SER A 567 -34.57 -19.34 -17.03
CA SER A 567 -36.00 -19.17 -16.74
C SER A 567 -36.57 -17.96 -17.47
N VAL A 568 -37.65 -18.20 -18.23
CA VAL A 568 -38.43 -17.15 -18.92
C VAL A 568 -37.59 -16.34 -19.93
N TRP A 569 -36.58 -16.97 -20.55
CA TRP A 569 -35.71 -16.32 -21.52
C TRP A 569 -36.49 -15.73 -22.71
N GLN A 570 -37.61 -16.37 -23.08
CA GLN A 570 -38.50 -15.93 -24.15
C GLN A 570 -39.02 -14.52 -23.90
N GLU A 571 -39.47 -14.20 -22.69
CA GLU A 571 -40.00 -12.87 -22.36
C GLU A 571 -38.93 -11.79 -22.48
N TYR A 572 -37.67 -12.11 -22.14
CA TYR A 572 -36.56 -11.17 -22.22
C TYR A 572 -36.14 -10.91 -23.66
N LEU A 573 -35.99 -11.95 -24.49
CA LEU A 573 -35.53 -11.80 -25.87
C LEU A 573 -36.64 -11.30 -26.81
N LEU A 574 -37.85 -11.88 -26.75
CA LEU A 574 -39.04 -11.29 -27.41
C LEU A 574 -39.35 -9.90 -26.84
N GLY A 575 -38.84 -9.62 -25.62
CA GLY A 575 -38.80 -8.32 -24.95
C GLY A 575 -38.38 -7.17 -25.86
N LEU A 576 -37.44 -7.47 -26.75
CA LEU A 576 -36.69 -6.50 -27.55
C LEU A 576 -37.29 -6.29 -28.94
N ALA A 577 -38.16 -7.19 -29.39
CA ALA A 577 -38.84 -7.07 -30.68
C ALA A 577 -39.94 -6.02 -30.64
N TYR A 578 -40.07 -5.26 -31.72
CA TYR A 578 -41.15 -4.31 -31.91
C TYR A 578 -42.29 -5.02 -32.64
N VAL A 579 -43.45 -5.17 -31.99
CA VAL A 579 -44.63 -5.80 -32.62
C VAL A 579 -45.05 -5.04 -33.88
N TYR A 580 -44.89 -3.72 -33.84
CA TYR A 580 -45.20 -2.82 -34.94
C TYR A 580 -44.06 -1.81 -35.14
N PRO A 581 -43.00 -2.21 -35.86
CA PRO A 581 -41.84 -1.34 -36.05
C PRO A 581 -42.24 -0.13 -36.91
N SER A 582 -41.82 1.06 -36.48
CA SER A 582 -42.14 2.34 -37.12
C SER A 582 -40.98 2.91 -37.94
N ASN A 583 -39.77 2.35 -37.82
CA ASN A 583 -38.59 2.79 -38.54
C ASN A 583 -37.68 1.60 -38.90
N ASP A 584 -36.74 1.81 -39.83
CA ASP A 584 -35.82 0.77 -40.32
C ASP A 584 -34.96 0.16 -39.20
N GLN A 585 -34.62 0.95 -38.18
CA GLN A 585 -33.83 0.46 -37.04
C GLN A 585 -34.63 -0.54 -36.18
N GLN A 586 -35.92 -0.28 -35.95
CA GLN A 586 -36.83 -1.18 -35.23
C GLN A 586 -37.10 -2.45 -36.02
N ILE A 587 -37.22 -2.36 -37.34
CA ILE A 587 -37.30 -3.53 -38.23
C ILE A 587 -36.02 -4.37 -38.07
N ALA A 588 -34.85 -3.74 -38.23
CA ALA A 588 -33.55 -4.41 -38.14
C ALA A 588 -33.28 -5.08 -36.76
N VAL A 589 -33.75 -4.47 -35.67
CA VAL A 589 -33.70 -5.09 -34.33
C VAL A 589 -34.64 -6.28 -34.25
N THR A 590 -35.87 -6.14 -34.76
CA THR A 590 -36.89 -7.20 -34.73
C THR A 590 -36.45 -8.42 -35.54
N ASP A 591 -35.89 -8.21 -36.73
CA ASP A 591 -35.35 -9.27 -37.59
C ASP A 591 -34.26 -10.08 -36.86
N ARG A 592 -33.32 -9.40 -36.19
CA ARG A 592 -32.27 -10.05 -35.39
C ARG A 592 -32.82 -10.84 -34.20
N VAL A 593 -33.88 -10.34 -33.55
CA VAL A 593 -34.55 -11.11 -32.49
C VAL A 593 -35.10 -12.42 -33.06
N PHE A 594 -35.79 -12.37 -34.20
CA PHE A 594 -36.34 -13.58 -34.82
C PHE A 594 -35.25 -14.51 -35.38
N GLU A 595 -34.12 -13.99 -35.86
CA GLU A 595 -32.95 -14.78 -36.24
C GLU A 595 -32.37 -15.54 -35.04
N LEU A 596 -32.16 -14.86 -33.92
CA LEU A 596 -31.71 -15.50 -32.67
C LEU A 596 -32.70 -16.57 -32.20
N LEU A 597 -34.00 -16.27 -32.24
CA LEU A 597 -35.05 -17.24 -31.90
C LEU A 597 -35.05 -18.45 -32.82
N LYS A 598 -34.84 -18.26 -34.13
CA LYS A 598 -34.70 -19.36 -35.09
C LYS A 598 -33.59 -20.31 -34.67
N ILE A 599 -32.40 -19.78 -34.38
CA ILE A 599 -31.24 -20.58 -33.97
C ILE A 599 -31.53 -21.38 -32.69
N LEU A 600 -32.15 -20.73 -31.68
CA LEU A 600 -32.46 -21.35 -30.39
C LEU A 600 -33.58 -22.40 -30.49
N LEU A 601 -34.68 -22.08 -31.17
CA LEU A 601 -35.84 -22.96 -31.31
C LEU A 601 -35.55 -24.16 -32.21
N HIS A 602 -34.80 -23.97 -33.30
CA HIS A 602 -34.31 -25.08 -34.12
C HIS A 602 -33.51 -26.05 -33.27
N HIS A 603 -32.59 -25.53 -32.45
CA HIS A 603 -31.79 -26.36 -31.56
C HIS A 603 -32.66 -27.08 -30.51
N ALA A 604 -33.61 -26.37 -29.90
CA ALA A 604 -34.52 -26.93 -28.91
C ALA A 604 -35.31 -28.12 -29.48
N ILE A 605 -35.97 -27.94 -30.64
CA ILE A 605 -36.81 -28.98 -31.26
C ILE A 605 -35.98 -30.18 -31.72
N LYS A 606 -34.85 -29.93 -32.37
CA LYS A 606 -34.04 -30.99 -32.99
C LYS A 606 -33.21 -31.79 -31.99
N PHE A 607 -32.76 -31.17 -30.90
CA PHE A 607 -31.72 -31.74 -30.04
C PHE A 607 -32.04 -31.78 -28.53
N GLU A 608 -33.06 -31.07 -28.04
CA GLU A 608 -33.41 -31.06 -26.61
C GLU A 608 -34.68 -31.87 -26.34
N PHE A 609 -34.65 -32.69 -25.29
CA PHE A 609 -35.81 -33.48 -24.89
C PHE A 609 -36.95 -32.57 -24.44
N GLY A 610 -38.13 -32.71 -25.07
CA GLY A 610 -39.27 -31.85 -24.78
C GLY A 610 -39.18 -30.44 -25.38
N GLY A 611 -38.24 -30.17 -26.28
CA GLY A 611 -38.08 -28.86 -26.92
C GLY A 611 -39.30 -28.34 -27.69
N TRP A 612 -40.20 -29.22 -28.12
CA TRP A 612 -41.50 -28.82 -28.68
C TRP A 612 -42.36 -28.00 -27.70
N ARG A 613 -42.23 -28.23 -26.39
CA ARG A 613 -42.91 -27.44 -25.35
C ARG A 613 -42.39 -26.01 -25.33
N VAL A 614 -41.06 -25.87 -25.39
CA VAL A 614 -40.38 -24.56 -25.46
C VAL A 614 -40.88 -23.78 -26.67
N TRP A 615 -41.07 -24.45 -27.81
CA TRP A 615 -41.62 -23.83 -29.01
C TRP A 615 -43.08 -23.36 -28.84
N ILE A 616 -43.96 -24.22 -28.31
CA ILE A 616 -45.37 -23.85 -28.04
C ILE A 616 -45.46 -22.69 -27.05
N ASP A 617 -44.66 -22.72 -25.98
CA ASP A 617 -44.63 -21.64 -24.98
C ASP A 617 -44.16 -20.32 -25.62
N THR A 618 -43.16 -20.38 -26.50
CA THR A 618 -42.66 -19.20 -27.22
C THR A 618 -43.72 -18.59 -28.12
N LEU A 619 -44.47 -19.41 -28.88
CA LEU A 619 -45.61 -18.94 -29.68
C LEU A 619 -46.72 -18.35 -28.81
N SER A 620 -47.04 -19.00 -27.68
CA SER A 620 -48.08 -18.54 -26.76
C SER A 620 -47.73 -17.16 -26.18
N ILE A 621 -46.47 -16.96 -25.78
CA ILE A 621 -45.97 -15.66 -25.31
C ILE A 621 -46.03 -14.61 -26.43
N LEU A 622 -45.61 -14.95 -27.65
CA LEU A 622 -45.68 -14.03 -28.79
C LEU A 622 -47.13 -13.60 -29.08
N HIS A 623 -48.06 -14.55 -29.20
CA HIS A 623 -49.49 -14.27 -29.40
C HIS A 623 -50.06 -13.40 -28.28
N GLY A 624 -49.70 -13.70 -27.02
CA GLY A 624 -50.10 -12.90 -25.86
C GLY A 624 -49.62 -11.44 -25.97
N ARG A 625 -48.40 -11.21 -26.47
CA ARG A 625 -47.86 -9.86 -26.67
C ARG A 625 -48.53 -9.12 -27.81
N ILE A 626 -48.73 -9.77 -28.95
CA ILE A 626 -49.45 -9.18 -30.09
C ILE A 626 -50.86 -8.75 -29.65
N THR A 627 -51.58 -9.64 -28.98
CA THR A 627 -52.94 -9.37 -28.48
C THR A 627 -52.95 -8.20 -27.49
N LYS A 628 -51.96 -8.10 -26.61
CA LYS A 628 -51.80 -7.01 -25.64
C LYS A 628 -51.54 -5.66 -26.34
N GLU A 629 -50.64 -5.63 -27.32
CA GLU A 629 -50.37 -4.42 -28.12
C GLU A 629 -51.59 -3.98 -28.95
N ASP A 630 -52.32 -4.93 -29.55
CA ASP A 630 -53.56 -4.66 -30.28
C ASP A 630 -54.62 -4.03 -29.38
N TYR A 631 -54.71 -4.52 -28.14
CA TYR A 631 -55.61 -3.97 -27.14
C TYR A 631 -55.23 -2.53 -26.77
N TYR A 632 -53.95 -2.25 -26.50
CA TYR A 632 -53.50 -0.87 -26.22
C TYR A 632 -53.69 0.07 -27.41
N ARG A 633 -53.44 -0.38 -28.64
CA ARG A 633 -53.71 0.40 -29.84
C ARG A 633 -55.18 0.73 -30.01
N LYS A 634 -56.07 -0.24 -29.75
CA LYS A 634 -57.52 -0.01 -29.76
C LYS A 634 -57.92 1.02 -28.71
N ILE A 635 -57.39 0.94 -27.50
CA ILE A 635 -57.63 1.93 -26.45
C ILE A 635 -57.10 3.30 -26.86
N ASN A 636 -55.87 3.40 -27.37
CA ASN A 636 -55.29 4.67 -27.79
C ASN A 636 -56.11 5.30 -28.91
N LYS A 637 -56.55 4.52 -29.91
CA LYS A 637 -57.49 4.98 -30.95
C LYS A 637 -58.82 5.44 -30.35
N MET A 638 -59.37 4.74 -29.35
CA MET A 638 -60.59 5.18 -28.66
C MET A 638 -60.38 6.48 -27.88
N VAL A 639 -59.22 6.67 -27.23
CA VAL A 639 -58.87 7.89 -26.49
C VAL A 639 -58.62 9.06 -27.43
N GLU A 640 -57.96 8.83 -28.57
CA GLU A 640 -57.81 9.82 -29.64
C GLU A 640 -59.19 10.23 -30.17
N ASN A 641 -60.05 9.27 -30.51
CA ASN A 641 -61.41 9.55 -30.95
C ASN A 641 -62.24 10.30 -29.88
N MET A 642 -62.10 9.99 -28.58
CA MET A 642 -62.78 10.72 -27.51
C MET A 642 -62.25 12.15 -27.32
N LYS A 643 -60.95 12.39 -27.54
CA LYS A 643 -60.37 13.74 -27.55
C LYS A 643 -60.79 14.53 -28.79
N ASP A 644 -60.89 13.86 -29.93
CA ASP A 644 -61.40 14.43 -31.17
C ASP A 644 -62.90 14.74 -31.05
N ASP A 645 -63.67 13.92 -30.34
CA ASP A 645 -65.09 14.17 -30.01
C ASP A 645 -65.25 15.34 -29.00
N GLU A 646 -64.36 15.48 -28.01
CA GLU A 646 -64.31 16.65 -27.12
C GLU A 646 -63.87 17.95 -27.83
N GLU A 647 -62.99 17.86 -28.85
CA GLU A 647 -62.66 18.99 -29.74
C GLU A 647 -63.77 19.27 -30.78
N TYR A 648 -64.54 18.26 -31.19
CA TYR A 648 -65.69 18.39 -32.09
C TYR A 648 -66.89 19.08 -31.43
N ASP A 649 -67.09 18.94 -30.11
CA ASP A 649 -68.15 19.64 -29.38
C ASP A 649 -67.94 21.19 -29.31
N GLN A 650 -66.82 21.71 -29.83
CA GLN A 650 -66.59 23.14 -30.03
C GLN A 650 -66.66 23.63 -31.49
N LYS A 651 -66.89 22.78 -32.50
CA LYS A 651 -67.02 23.22 -33.90
C LYS A 651 -68.07 22.43 -34.69
N THR A 652 -68.88 23.19 -35.43
CA THR A 652 -69.96 22.74 -36.32
C THR A 652 -69.45 21.78 -37.42
N PRO A 653 -70.29 20.83 -37.90
CA PRO A 653 -69.83 19.67 -38.65
C PRO A 653 -69.65 19.95 -40.15
N THR A 654 -68.55 19.48 -40.73
CA THR A 654 -68.45 19.19 -42.17
C THR A 654 -68.10 17.71 -42.35
N ALA A 655 -69.03 16.98 -42.96
CA ALA A 655 -68.93 15.56 -43.24
C ALA A 655 -67.90 15.27 -44.35
N SER A 656 -66.99 14.33 -44.08
CA SER A 656 -66.45 13.43 -45.09
C SER A 656 -66.01 12.15 -44.39
N GLY A 657 -66.80 11.09 -44.57
CA GLY A 657 -66.45 9.75 -44.11
C GLY A 657 -65.25 9.21 -44.90
N SER A 658 -64.30 8.66 -44.16
CA SER A 658 -63.29 7.76 -44.70
C SER A 658 -63.29 6.49 -43.85
N GLU A 659 -63.66 5.39 -44.50
CA GLU A 659 -63.70 4.04 -43.96
C GLU A 659 -62.35 3.64 -43.34
N THR A 660 -62.37 3.17 -42.09
CA THR A 660 -61.23 2.52 -41.44
C THR A 660 -61.13 1.06 -41.88
N PRO A 661 -60.00 0.60 -42.46
CA PRO A 661 -59.74 -0.82 -42.59
C PRO A 661 -59.40 -1.43 -41.22
N ILE A 662 -59.96 -2.60 -40.93
CA ILE A 662 -59.64 -3.41 -39.78
C ILE A 662 -58.29 -4.10 -40.04
N ASP A 663 -57.23 -3.65 -39.36
CA ASP A 663 -55.90 -4.24 -39.38
C ASP A 663 -55.91 -5.67 -38.81
N GLY A 664 -55.85 -6.66 -39.71
CA GLY A 664 -55.65 -8.08 -39.41
C GLY A 664 -54.34 -8.66 -39.97
N GLN A 665 -53.43 -7.83 -40.51
CA GLN A 665 -52.25 -8.29 -41.26
C GLN A 665 -50.98 -8.55 -40.40
N SER A 666 -50.88 -8.00 -39.19
CA SER A 666 -49.66 -8.14 -38.35
C SER A 666 -49.57 -9.48 -37.61
N VAL A 667 -50.70 -9.97 -37.08
CA VAL A 667 -50.78 -11.25 -36.35
C VAL A 667 -50.29 -12.39 -37.24
N THR A 668 -50.68 -12.38 -38.51
CA THR A 668 -50.32 -13.37 -39.51
C THR A 668 -48.85 -13.29 -39.88
N THR A 669 -48.24 -12.10 -39.96
CA THR A 669 -46.87 -11.96 -40.49
C THR A 669 -45.80 -12.48 -39.51
N MET A 670 -45.87 -12.15 -38.21
CA MET A 670 -44.87 -12.63 -37.23
C MET A 670 -45.05 -14.11 -36.88
N THR A 671 -46.29 -14.60 -36.87
CA THR A 671 -46.58 -16.02 -36.61
C THR A 671 -46.30 -16.88 -37.85
N SER A 672 -46.63 -16.40 -39.05
CA SER A 672 -46.18 -16.99 -40.32
C SER A 672 -44.68 -17.00 -40.41
N MET A 673 -43.95 -15.92 -40.05
CA MET A 673 -42.49 -15.93 -40.01
C MET A 673 -41.95 -17.08 -39.13
N LEU A 674 -42.45 -17.27 -37.91
CA LEU A 674 -42.00 -18.39 -37.05
C LEU A 674 -42.42 -19.78 -37.58
N ILE A 675 -43.55 -19.89 -38.27
CA ILE A 675 -44.07 -21.15 -38.83
C ILE A 675 -43.35 -21.50 -40.14
N ASP A 676 -43.15 -20.54 -41.03
CA ASP A 676 -42.39 -20.65 -42.29
C ASP A 676 -40.92 -21.01 -42.00
N LEU A 677 -40.38 -20.53 -40.88
CA LEU A 677 -39.04 -20.85 -40.40
C LEU A 677 -38.87 -22.33 -39.96
N LEU A 678 -39.95 -23.07 -39.71
CA LEU A 678 -39.91 -24.53 -39.49
C LEU A 678 -40.04 -25.35 -40.78
N ILE A 679 -40.59 -24.76 -41.83
CA ILE A 679 -40.87 -25.43 -43.10
C ILE A 679 -39.62 -25.46 -43.99
N ILE A 680 -38.69 -24.52 -43.81
CA ILE A 680 -37.40 -24.47 -44.51
C ILE A 680 -36.33 -25.14 -43.64
N ASP A 681 -36.22 -26.48 -43.71
CA ASP A 681 -34.95 -27.24 -43.67
C ASP A 681 -35.18 -28.76 -43.58
N ASN A 682 -35.78 -29.32 -44.62
CA ASN A 682 -35.53 -30.71 -45.02
C ASN A 682 -34.30 -30.82 -45.96
N THR A 683 -33.49 -29.76 -46.08
CA THR A 683 -32.35 -29.68 -47.02
C THR A 683 -31.15 -28.89 -46.47
N ILE A 684 -30.65 -29.26 -45.28
CA ILE A 684 -29.24 -29.04 -44.87
C ILE A 684 -28.71 -30.30 -44.20
#